data_AF-G9EP27-F1
#
_entry.id   AF-G9EP27-F1
#
_cell.length_a   1.000
_cell.length_b   1.000
_cell.length_c   1.000
_cell.angle_alpha   90.00
_cell.angle_beta   90.00
_cell.angle_gamma   90.00
#
_symmetry.space_group_name_H-M   'P 1'
#
loop_
_entity.id
_entity.type
_entity.pdbx_description
1 polymer ?
#
loop_
_entity_poly.entity_id
_entity_poly.type
_entity_poly.pdbx_seq_one_letter_code
_entity_poly.pdbx_strand_id
1 'polypeptide(L)'
;MWRDEQLFYETLDDTVLSLMKAKPMDLISHLYKSVSKLNDQWLKKQAWLGIALSFPDDLALLQQVATVLNLNKNNVFSLLTVLGNVTLLHEFTLGHNDDIQEMIADNEFFPYRKAAENGHINVLKFLESKAPDVTLKMISAVNFSAYKKAAQNGHIEVLNYLEAKVPDLVLNMIKAQDFCAYRAGAVNGYWELLKHLEAKAPDLVKEMVEAVNFDAYRKTIENGYLEVSKWMLSRHSNLLAYAEMHMHEYGDLSITPFITQQLTALHRDALNVPAHSVFDIADPEQAKICFYMIRNLIRRNDRTLDDEIRFLLTIPSVKALAHRAVTVGQSNELVRLALTIGNQEAASILLNSSEIRILAEQNNFYRAEVGGQLDLAQLARDRESSMTALTKGERQRLDGTIRHYAPILKKIGVDKLMHDLRAQLRLRYEAKPAFLLNDHDEKMILPMDFVELQKLGLSEKEYQQALTAYYQHKDHTAWRYIAKPNPWMDPEAPYVYFNETTFEQWSTFAEYQPLIVMFWLAAGDKSIPAADGHTLETRLDHFIDELALIGRAHNWDKIRVNARGKEEEYDDLTGDRPSCFSGVKRRLFQSVIGHPLINILTEDMILEEIRNFACGHFQAQINKENQRSFKEAFDDYIINTHDLCNGSKRLLVSLNIDDKKKHEFERYLSNKYGAQYTDDFTFHNLVRNKLSLSSEKTDFFSNCHALTLDGITGLYQMLNNLEEKNQGLVKASQVGFFKSQQANGIPIFVAARERNVPS
;
A
#
# COMPACT_ATOMS: atom_id res chain seq x y z
N MET A 1 -15.46 25.88 -34.28
CA MET A 1 -16.69 26.55 -34.75
C MET A 1 -17.95 25.96 -34.14
N TRP A 2 -18.22 24.66 -34.27
CA TRP A 2 -19.48 24.06 -33.75
C TRP A 2 -19.70 24.12 -32.23
N ARG A 3 -18.64 24.37 -31.45
CA ARG A 3 -18.69 24.60 -29.99
C ARG A 3 -18.76 26.07 -29.59
N ASP A 4 -18.93 26.98 -30.56
CA ASP A 4 -19.06 28.40 -30.30
C ASP A 4 -20.49 28.73 -29.89
N GLU A 5 -20.77 28.76 -28.58
CA GLU A 5 -22.11 29.01 -28.01
C GLU A 5 -22.74 30.35 -28.45
N GLN A 6 -21.94 31.29 -28.97
CA GLN A 6 -22.42 32.59 -29.46
C GLN A 6 -22.82 32.56 -30.94
N LEU A 7 -22.51 31.50 -31.67
CA LEU A 7 -22.77 31.39 -33.12
C LEU A 7 -23.46 30.08 -33.52
N PHE A 8 -23.25 29.00 -32.76
CA PHE A 8 -23.82 27.68 -32.99
C PHE A 8 -24.21 27.06 -31.64
N TYR A 9 -25.47 26.59 -31.51
CA TYR A 9 -25.96 25.91 -30.31
C TYR A 9 -26.38 24.48 -30.66
N GLU A 10 -25.38 23.64 -31.00
CA GLU A 10 -25.50 22.20 -31.34
C GLU A 10 -26.46 21.82 -32.49
N THR A 11 -27.19 22.78 -33.03
CA THR A 11 -28.17 22.66 -34.10
C THR A 11 -28.00 23.82 -35.06
N LEU A 12 -28.29 23.56 -36.34
CA LEU A 12 -28.29 24.57 -37.38
C LEU A 12 -29.73 24.85 -37.79
N ASP A 13 -30.12 26.11 -37.92
CA ASP A 13 -31.47 26.47 -38.35
C ASP A 13 -31.77 25.89 -39.75
N ASP A 14 -32.98 25.37 -39.96
CA ASP A 14 -33.39 24.75 -41.22
C ASP A 14 -33.29 25.73 -42.41
N THR A 15 -33.49 27.03 -42.16
CA THR A 15 -33.30 28.09 -43.16
C THR A 15 -31.83 28.20 -43.54
N VAL A 16 -30.92 28.15 -42.57
CA VAL A 16 -29.47 28.16 -42.82
C VAL A 16 -29.06 26.90 -43.59
N LEU A 17 -29.54 25.72 -43.19
CA LEU A 17 -29.27 24.46 -43.90
C LEU A 17 -29.75 24.50 -45.36
N SER A 18 -30.91 25.10 -45.62
CA SER A 18 -31.43 25.29 -46.97
C SER A 18 -30.52 26.19 -47.81
N LEU A 19 -30.03 27.29 -47.22
CA LEU A 19 -29.11 28.21 -47.89
C LEU A 19 -27.75 27.58 -48.19
N MET A 20 -27.23 26.74 -47.29
CA MET A 20 -25.98 25.99 -47.51
C MET A 20 -26.07 25.01 -48.69
N LYS A 21 -27.27 24.48 -48.98
CA LYS A 21 -27.49 23.53 -50.09
C LYS A 21 -27.82 24.21 -51.42
N ALA A 22 -28.01 25.53 -51.43
CA ALA A 22 -28.36 26.25 -52.64
C ALA A 22 -27.19 26.26 -53.63
N LYS A 23 -27.48 26.19 -54.93
CA LYS A 23 -26.45 26.36 -55.97
C LYS A 23 -25.98 27.83 -56.00
N PRO A 24 -24.71 28.11 -56.33
CA PRO A 24 -24.18 29.48 -56.32
C PRO A 24 -25.04 30.47 -57.13
N MET A 25 -25.54 30.06 -58.32
CA MET A 25 -26.36 30.92 -59.17
C MET A 25 -27.72 31.28 -58.57
N ASP A 26 -28.27 30.45 -57.68
CA ASP A 26 -29.59 30.65 -57.09
C ASP A 26 -29.50 31.19 -55.65
N LEU A 27 -28.32 31.20 -55.04
CA LEU A 27 -28.10 31.47 -53.62
C LEU A 27 -28.65 32.84 -53.19
N ILE A 28 -28.32 33.91 -53.92
CA ILE A 28 -28.75 35.27 -53.57
C ILE A 28 -30.28 35.39 -53.64
N SER A 29 -30.93 34.80 -54.66
CA SER A 29 -32.39 34.78 -54.77
C SER A 29 -33.04 34.02 -53.60
N HIS A 30 -32.48 32.86 -53.24
CA HIS A 30 -32.94 32.08 -52.08
C HIS A 30 -32.71 32.82 -50.77
N LEU A 31 -31.60 33.54 -50.64
CA LEU A 31 -31.28 34.37 -49.49
C LEU A 31 -32.31 35.48 -49.31
N TYR A 32 -32.61 36.27 -50.36
CA TYR A 32 -33.64 37.31 -50.29
C TYR A 32 -35.01 36.78 -49.86
N LYS A 33 -35.42 35.60 -50.34
CA LYS A 33 -36.67 34.93 -49.91
C LYS A 33 -36.64 34.47 -48.45
N SER A 34 -35.46 34.25 -47.91
CA SER A 34 -35.23 33.69 -46.57
C SER A 34 -34.87 34.74 -45.52
N VAL A 35 -34.50 35.98 -45.91
CA VAL A 35 -34.12 37.06 -44.97
C VAL A 35 -35.19 37.31 -43.91
N SER A 36 -36.47 37.24 -44.26
CA SER A 36 -37.57 37.44 -43.29
C SER A 36 -37.63 36.36 -42.20
N LYS A 37 -37.08 35.17 -42.46
CA LYS A 37 -36.94 34.08 -41.49
C LYS A 37 -35.69 34.22 -40.62
N LEU A 38 -34.67 34.94 -41.09
CA LEU A 38 -33.46 35.29 -40.34
C LEU A 38 -33.72 36.55 -39.49
N ASN A 39 -34.58 36.41 -38.49
CA ASN A 39 -35.22 37.50 -37.75
C ASN A 39 -34.30 38.22 -36.74
N ASP A 40 -33.12 37.67 -36.42
CA ASP A 40 -32.16 38.27 -35.50
C ASP A 40 -30.72 38.30 -36.06
N GLN A 41 -29.84 39.01 -35.36
CA GLN A 41 -28.43 39.13 -35.74
C GLN A 41 -27.64 37.84 -35.57
N TRP A 42 -28.11 36.91 -34.73
CA TRP A 42 -27.45 35.64 -34.47
C TRP A 42 -27.64 34.69 -35.68
N LEU A 43 -28.88 34.48 -36.12
CA LEU A 43 -29.24 33.72 -37.31
C LEU A 43 -28.59 34.27 -38.58
N LYS A 44 -28.48 35.60 -38.69
CA LYS A 44 -27.78 36.23 -39.83
C LYS A 44 -26.30 35.89 -39.85
N LYS A 45 -25.61 35.95 -38.70
CA LYS A 45 -24.20 35.55 -38.60
C LYS A 45 -24.03 34.05 -38.86
N GLN A 46 -24.94 33.22 -38.36
CA GLN A 46 -24.97 31.78 -38.62
C GLN A 46 -25.18 31.48 -40.11
N ALA A 47 -26.11 32.18 -40.77
CA ALA A 47 -26.37 32.07 -42.20
C ALA A 47 -25.14 32.45 -43.04
N TRP A 48 -24.51 33.57 -42.71
CA TRP A 48 -23.29 34.02 -43.38
C TRP A 48 -22.17 32.98 -43.25
N LEU A 49 -21.92 32.45 -42.04
CA LEU A 49 -20.90 31.42 -41.82
C LEU A 49 -21.23 30.10 -42.51
N GLY A 50 -22.48 29.66 -42.49
CA GLY A 50 -22.91 28.45 -43.20
C GLY A 50 -22.67 28.57 -44.70
N ILE A 51 -23.01 29.73 -45.28
CA ILE A 51 -22.73 30.03 -46.69
C ILE A 51 -21.23 30.08 -46.94
N ALA A 52 -20.44 30.72 -46.08
CA ALA A 52 -18.98 30.78 -46.19
C ALA A 52 -18.32 29.40 -46.15
N LEU A 53 -18.85 28.45 -45.37
CA LEU A 53 -18.39 27.06 -45.38
C LEU A 53 -18.73 26.32 -46.67
N SER A 54 -19.79 26.73 -47.37
CA SER A 54 -20.21 26.15 -48.65
C SER A 54 -19.49 26.76 -49.85
N PHE A 55 -19.04 28.01 -49.73
CA PHE A 55 -18.33 28.79 -50.74
C PHE A 55 -17.08 29.47 -50.15
N PRO A 56 -16.04 28.70 -49.76
CA PRO A 56 -14.94 29.19 -48.94
C PRO A 56 -13.92 30.08 -49.66
N ASP A 57 -14.03 30.25 -50.98
CA ASP A 57 -13.06 30.96 -51.82
C ASP A 57 -13.61 32.21 -52.53
N ASP A 58 -14.92 32.50 -52.41
CA ASP A 58 -15.57 33.59 -53.16
C ASP A 58 -15.87 34.80 -52.25
N LEU A 59 -14.86 35.65 -52.04
CA LEU A 59 -15.02 36.85 -51.20
C LEU A 59 -16.13 37.78 -51.71
N ALA A 60 -16.25 37.93 -53.03
CA ALA A 60 -17.23 38.82 -53.64
C ALA A 60 -18.66 38.35 -53.34
N LEU A 61 -18.92 37.04 -53.45
CA LEU A 61 -20.19 36.45 -53.04
C LEU A 61 -20.45 36.66 -51.55
N LEU A 62 -19.45 36.43 -50.70
CA LEU A 62 -19.60 36.59 -49.25
C LEU A 62 -19.86 38.05 -48.83
N GLN A 63 -19.29 39.02 -49.54
CA GLN A 63 -19.59 40.45 -49.35
C GLN A 63 -21.01 40.80 -49.81
N GLN A 64 -21.48 40.24 -50.92
CA GLN A 64 -22.88 40.40 -51.36
C GLN A 64 -23.85 39.80 -50.33
N VAL A 65 -23.57 38.59 -49.84
CA VAL A 65 -24.36 37.93 -48.78
C VAL A 65 -24.38 38.78 -47.51
N ALA A 66 -23.26 39.37 -47.11
CA ALA A 66 -23.20 40.28 -45.96
C ALA A 66 -24.09 41.52 -46.14
N THR A 67 -24.13 42.09 -47.36
CA THR A 67 -24.99 43.24 -47.68
C THR A 67 -26.46 42.86 -47.58
N VAL A 68 -26.86 41.69 -48.12
CA VAL A 68 -28.24 41.19 -48.05
C VAL A 68 -28.66 40.93 -46.59
N LEU A 69 -27.76 40.43 -45.76
CA LEU A 69 -28.01 40.17 -44.34
C LEU A 69 -27.95 41.43 -43.46
N ASN A 70 -27.51 42.57 -44.00
CA ASN A 70 -27.26 43.82 -43.27
C ASN A 70 -26.21 43.65 -42.16
N LEU A 71 -25.08 43.01 -42.49
CA LEU A 71 -23.91 42.87 -41.62
C LEU A 71 -22.91 43.98 -41.92
N ASN A 72 -22.40 44.65 -40.88
CA ASN A 72 -21.41 45.72 -41.04
C ASN A 72 -19.98 45.17 -41.24
N LYS A 73 -19.03 46.05 -41.57
CA LYS A 73 -17.62 45.67 -41.82
C LYS A 73 -16.98 44.93 -40.62
N ASN A 74 -17.25 45.38 -39.38
CA ASN A 74 -16.73 44.74 -38.16
C ASN A 74 -17.31 43.33 -37.97
N ASN A 75 -18.59 43.13 -38.32
CA ASN A 75 -19.22 41.80 -38.31
C ASN A 75 -18.56 40.89 -39.34
N VAL A 76 -18.41 41.33 -40.59
CA VAL A 76 -17.77 40.52 -41.64
C VAL A 76 -16.33 40.17 -41.28
N PHE A 77 -15.55 41.14 -40.79
CA PHE A 77 -14.19 40.93 -40.31
C PHE A 77 -14.14 39.87 -39.20
N SER A 78 -15.00 39.98 -38.19
CA SER A 78 -15.09 39.01 -37.09
C SER A 78 -15.52 37.62 -37.56
N LEU A 79 -16.43 37.52 -38.53
CA LEU A 79 -16.85 36.22 -39.08
C LEU A 79 -15.74 35.56 -39.91
N LEU A 80 -14.94 36.36 -40.62
CA LEU A 80 -13.74 35.88 -41.31
C LEU A 80 -12.69 35.35 -40.32
N THR A 81 -12.52 35.98 -39.14
CA THR A 81 -11.61 35.45 -38.12
C THR A 81 -12.14 34.16 -37.48
N VAL A 82 -13.45 34.00 -37.34
CA VAL A 82 -14.09 32.74 -36.90
C VAL A 82 -13.91 31.63 -37.94
N LEU A 83 -14.05 31.96 -39.23
CA LEU A 83 -13.88 31.01 -40.34
C LEU A 83 -12.44 30.47 -40.40
N GLY A 84 -11.44 31.29 -40.07
CA GLY A 84 -10.04 30.89 -40.03
C GLY A 84 -9.31 30.99 -41.38
N ASN A 85 -9.99 31.40 -42.44
CA ASN A 85 -9.39 31.59 -43.76
C ASN A 85 -8.60 32.91 -43.79
N VAL A 86 -7.30 32.82 -43.50
CA VAL A 86 -6.40 33.99 -43.47
C VAL A 86 -6.25 34.66 -44.83
N THR A 87 -6.45 33.93 -45.93
CA THR A 87 -6.38 34.49 -47.30
C THR A 87 -7.54 35.44 -47.55
N LEU A 88 -8.78 34.99 -47.29
CA LEU A 88 -9.96 35.86 -47.40
C LEU A 88 -9.91 37.02 -46.42
N LEU A 89 -9.41 36.80 -45.20
CA LEU A 89 -9.21 37.86 -44.23
C LEU A 89 -8.23 38.92 -44.76
N HIS A 90 -7.09 38.49 -45.31
CA HIS A 90 -6.11 39.38 -45.92
C HIS A 90 -6.71 40.16 -47.09
N GLU A 91 -7.39 39.49 -48.03
CA GLU A 91 -8.05 40.12 -49.17
C GLU A 91 -9.11 41.14 -48.73
N PHE A 92 -9.95 40.80 -47.75
CA PHE A 92 -10.92 41.72 -47.17
C PHE A 92 -10.27 42.97 -46.57
N THR A 93 -9.13 42.82 -45.90
CA THR A 93 -8.40 43.97 -45.33
C THR A 93 -7.79 44.90 -46.36
N LEU A 94 -7.45 44.43 -47.57
CA LEU A 94 -6.91 45.29 -48.63
C LEU A 94 -7.90 46.40 -49.02
N GLY A 95 -9.21 46.11 -48.95
CA GLY A 95 -10.28 47.08 -49.20
C GLY A 95 -10.64 47.97 -48.00
N HIS A 96 -10.05 47.73 -46.82
CA HIS A 96 -10.40 48.38 -45.55
C HIS A 96 -9.17 48.77 -44.73
N ASN A 97 -8.06 49.13 -45.39
CA ASN A 97 -6.76 49.32 -44.73
C ASN A 97 -6.80 50.33 -43.56
N ASP A 98 -7.55 51.42 -43.72
CA ASP A 98 -7.65 52.49 -42.70
C ASP A 98 -8.45 52.05 -41.46
N ASP A 99 -9.28 51.02 -41.59
CA ASP A 99 -10.19 50.53 -40.55
C ASP A 99 -9.66 49.33 -39.78
N ILE A 100 -8.53 48.73 -40.20
CA ILE A 100 -8.05 47.45 -39.65
C ILE A 100 -7.86 47.52 -38.13
N GLN A 101 -7.28 48.61 -37.62
CA GLN A 101 -7.07 48.78 -36.18
C GLN A 101 -8.39 48.87 -35.40
N GLU A 102 -9.37 49.59 -35.95
CA GLU A 102 -10.72 49.70 -35.39
C GLU A 102 -11.38 48.31 -35.33
N MET A 103 -11.34 47.57 -36.44
CA MET A 103 -11.92 46.23 -36.54
C MET A 103 -11.23 45.23 -35.60
N ILE A 104 -9.91 45.31 -35.42
CA ILE A 104 -9.16 44.48 -34.48
C ILE A 104 -9.56 44.78 -33.02
N ALA A 105 -9.72 46.06 -32.68
CA ALA A 105 -10.08 46.49 -31.32
C ALA A 105 -11.56 46.27 -30.98
N ASP A 106 -12.40 45.98 -31.97
CA ASP A 106 -13.85 45.83 -31.83
C ASP A 106 -14.23 44.87 -30.69
N ASN A 107 -15.18 45.33 -29.85
CA ASN A 107 -15.75 44.58 -28.73
C ASN A 107 -14.67 43.89 -27.84
N GLU A 108 -13.69 44.67 -27.39
CA GLU A 108 -12.56 44.20 -26.56
C GLU A 108 -11.79 43.05 -27.23
N PHE A 109 -11.33 43.31 -28.46
CA PHE A 109 -10.55 42.36 -29.27
C PHE A 109 -11.30 41.05 -29.55
N PHE A 110 -12.60 41.16 -29.83
CA PHE A 110 -13.46 40.02 -30.20
C PHE A 110 -12.88 39.16 -31.33
N PRO A 111 -12.33 39.73 -32.43
CA PRO A 111 -11.77 38.91 -33.51
C PRO A 111 -10.60 38.04 -33.06
N TYR A 112 -9.73 38.57 -32.18
CA TYR A 112 -8.58 37.83 -31.63
C TYR A 112 -9.02 36.70 -30.71
N ARG A 113 -9.97 36.98 -29.81
CA ARG A 113 -10.53 35.98 -28.89
C ARG A 113 -11.23 34.85 -29.66
N LYS A 114 -11.97 35.17 -30.72
CA LYS A 114 -12.65 34.18 -31.57
C LYS A 114 -11.70 33.34 -32.42
N ALA A 115 -10.62 33.93 -32.92
CA ALA A 115 -9.58 33.18 -33.61
C ALA A 115 -8.93 32.15 -32.66
N ALA A 116 -8.64 32.53 -31.42
CA ALA A 116 -8.11 31.61 -30.41
C ALA A 116 -9.12 30.53 -30.01
N GLU A 117 -10.38 30.90 -29.77
CA GLU A 117 -11.49 29.98 -29.48
C GLU A 117 -11.66 28.90 -30.55
N ASN A 118 -11.35 29.21 -31.81
CA ASN A 118 -11.52 28.29 -32.94
C ASN A 118 -10.21 27.62 -33.41
N GLY A 119 -9.09 27.87 -32.74
CA GLY A 119 -7.82 27.19 -33.04
C GLY A 119 -6.99 27.83 -34.17
N HIS A 120 -7.34 29.04 -34.61
CA HIS A 120 -6.81 29.65 -35.85
C HIS A 120 -5.53 30.44 -35.62
N ILE A 121 -4.41 29.75 -35.38
CA ILE A 121 -3.09 30.38 -35.10
C ILE A 121 -2.65 31.32 -36.22
N ASN A 122 -2.90 30.99 -37.49
CA ASN A 122 -2.52 31.85 -38.62
C ASN A 122 -3.29 33.18 -38.62
N VAL A 123 -4.54 33.18 -38.15
CA VAL A 123 -5.32 34.41 -37.95
C VAL A 123 -4.76 35.21 -36.79
N LEU A 124 -4.39 34.58 -35.66
CA LEU A 124 -3.73 35.28 -34.55
C LEU A 124 -2.46 36.00 -35.01
N LYS A 125 -1.58 35.29 -35.71
CA LYS A 125 -0.35 35.87 -36.31
C LYS A 125 -0.65 37.02 -37.26
N PHE A 126 -1.69 36.89 -38.08
CA PHE A 126 -2.12 37.97 -38.99
C PHE A 126 -2.57 39.20 -38.21
N LEU A 127 -3.44 39.06 -37.22
CA LEU A 127 -3.94 40.18 -36.40
C LEU A 127 -2.79 40.87 -35.65
N GLU A 128 -1.87 40.11 -35.08
CA GLU A 128 -0.66 40.64 -34.43
C GLU A 128 0.25 41.39 -35.40
N SER A 129 0.41 40.89 -36.64
CA SER A 129 1.23 41.57 -37.65
C SER A 129 0.63 42.90 -38.09
N LYS A 130 -0.71 43.00 -38.05
CA LYS A 130 -1.43 44.23 -38.40
C LYS A 130 -1.51 45.21 -37.25
N ALA A 131 -1.48 44.74 -36.00
CA ALA A 131 -1.59 45.57 -34.80
C ALA A 131 -0.53 45.23 -33.73
N PRO A 132 0.77 45.35 -34.05
CA PRO A 132 1.84 44.88 -33.17
C PRO A 132 1.83 45.58 -31.80
N ASP A 133 1.59 46.89 -31.78
CA ASP A 133 1.65 47.74 -30.57
C ASP A 133 0.60 47.40 -29.51
N VAL A 134 -0.48 46.71 -29.89
CA VAL A 134 -1.55 46.29 -28.99
C VAL A 134 -1.60 44.78 -28.77
N THR A 135 -0.61 44.03 -29.25
CA THR A 135 -0.56 42.56 -29.10
C THR A 135 -0.71 42.11 -27.65
N LEU A 136 -0.02 42.75 -26.72
CA LEU A 136 -0.14 42.43 -25.30
C LEU A 136 -1.57 42.67 -24.78
N LYS A 137 -2.20 43.78 -25.19
CA LYS A 137 -3.59 44.12 -24.85
C LYS A 137 -4.57 43.10 -25.43
N MET A 138 -4.33 42.61 -26.66
CA MET A 138 -5.13 41.55 -27.28
C MET A 138 -5.08 40.26 -26.45
N ILE A 139 -3.88 39.85 -26.02
CA ILE A 139 -3.69 38.62 -25.23
C ILE A 139 -4.32 38.75 -23.84
N SER A 140 -4.13 39.89 -23.15
CA SER A 140 -4.66 40.10 -21.80
C SER A 140 -6.15 40.47 -21.76
N ALA A 141 -6.78 40.68 -22.91
CA ALA A 141 -8.16 41.14 -23.02
C ALA A 141 -9.15 40.25 -22.25
N VAL A 142 -10.11 40.89 -21.56
CA VAL A 142 -11.21 40.22 -20.85
C VAL A 142 -10.68 39.10 -19.92
N ASN A 143 -9.65 39.42 -19.14
CA ASN A 143 -8.95 38.51 -18.25
C ASN A 143 -8.45 37.23 -18.98
N PHE A 144 -7.60 37.43 -19.99
CA PHE A 144 -7.00 36.36 -20.80
C PHE A 144 -8.04 35.47 -21.51
N SER A 145 -9.10 36.07 -22.06
CA SER A 145 -10.21 35.34 -22.67
C SER A 145 -9.80 34.49 -23.87
N ALA A 146 -8.83 34.93 -24.69
CA ALA A 146 -8.28 34.14 -25.78
C ALA A 146 -7.70 32.79 -25.29
N TYR A 147 -6.91 32.81 -24.21
CA TYR A 147 -6.33 31.61 -23.60
C TYR A 147 -7.41 30.68 -23.04
N LYS A 148 -8.34 31.22 -22.25
CA LYS A 148 -9.45 30.45 -21.64
C LYS A 148 -10.35 29.80 -22.70
N LYS A 149 -10.69 30.52 -23.76
CA LYS A 149 -11.57 30.02 -24.83
C LYS A 149 -10.88 28.97 -25.70
N ALA A 150 -9.60 29.13 -25.98
CA ALA A 150 -8.80 28.08 -26.62
C ALA A 150 -8.76 26.81 -25.75
N ALA A 151 -8.60 26.95 -24.44
CA ALA A 151 -8.63 25.83 -23.49
C ALA A 151 -10.01 25.15 -23.44
N GLN A 152 -11.09 25.93 -23.40
CA GLN A 152 -12.47 25.42 -23.43
C GLN A 152 -12.76 24.53 -24.65
N ASN A 153 -12.12 24.79 -25.78
CA ASN A 153 -12.26 24.00 -27.01
C ASN A 153 -11.11 23.01 -27.26
N GLY A 154 -10.16 22.89 -26.34
CA GLY A 154 -9.08 21.90 -26.40
C GLY A 154 -7.94 22.25 -27.37
N HIS A 155 -7.80 23.51 -27.75
CA HIS A 155 -6.79 23.97 -28.71
C HIS A 155 -5.42 24.19 -28.04
N ILE A 156 -4.76 23.10 -27.62
CA ILE A 156 -3.45 23.13 -26.96
C ILE A 156 -2.40 23.88 -27.80
N GLU A 157 -2.45 23.79 -29.13
CA GLU A 157 -1.51 24.50 -30.00
C GLU A 157 -1.63 26.03 -29.91
N VAL A 158 -2.84 26.54 -29.66
CA VAL A 158 -3.04 27.97 -29.40
C VAL A 158 -2.48 28.34 -28.03
N LEU A 159 -2.65 27.48 -27.01
CA LEU A 159 -2.05 27.71 -25.69
C LEU A 159 -0.52 27.75 -25.80
N ASN A 160 0.10 26.76 -26.44
CA ASN A 160 1.53 26.72 -26.72
C ASN A 160 2.01 27.99 -27.41
N TYR A 161 1.28 28.45 -28.42
CA TYR A 161 1.59 29.68 -29.15
C TYR A 161 1.54 30.92 -28.24
N LEU A 162 0.48 31.08 -27.45
CA LEU A 162 0.32 32.22 -26.54
C LEU A 162 1.37 32.20 -25.41
N GLU A 163 1.67 31.02 -24.86
CA GLU A 163 2.70 30.84 -23.83
C GLU A 163 4.10 31.17 -24.34
N ALA A 164 4.42 30.77 -25.58
CA ALA A 164 5.68 31.13 -26.22
C ALA A 164 5.76 32.63 -26.56
N LYS A 165 4.60 33.26 -26.84
CA LYS A 165 4.52 34.67 -27.21
C LYS A 165 4.72 35.60 -26.00
N VAL A 166 4.16 35.24 -24.85
CA VAL A 166 4.24 36.02 -23.60
C VAL A 166 4.60 35.13 -22.41
N PRO A 167 5.84 34.61 -22.34
CA PRO A 167 6.26 33.67 -21.30
C PRO A 167 6.07 34.22 -19.89
N ASP A 168 6.30 35.53 -19.70
CA ASP A 168 6.17 36.21 -18.40
C ASP A 168 4.74 36.23 -17.85
N LEU A 169 3.73 36.01 -18.71
CA LEU A 169 2.30 36.03 -18.34
C LEU A 169 1.67 34.64 -18.27
N VAL A 170 2.43 33.55 -18.47
CA VAL A 170 1.90 32.18 -18.47
C VAL A 170 1.14 31.88 -17.17
N LEU A 171 1.72 32.20 -16.01
CA LEU A 171 1.07 31.97 -14.72
C LEU A 171 -0.20 32.81 -14.55
N ASN A 172 -0.23 34.04 -15.08
CA ASN A 172 -1.41 34.91 -15.05
C ASN A 172 -2.53 34.36 -15.94
N MET A 173 -2.18 33.85 -17.12
CA MET A 173 -3.12 33.18 -18.03
C MET A 173 -3.74 31.94 -17.38
N ILE A 174 -2.92 31.12 -16.71
CA ILE A 174 -3.37 29.91 -16.01
C ILE A 174 -4.28 30.27 -14.82
N LYS A 175 -3.94 31.29 -14.02
CA LYS A 175 -4.73 31.75 -12.86
C LYS A 175 -6.05 32.43 -13.22
N ALA A 176 -6.24 32.83 -14.48
CA ALA A 176 -7.37 33.63 -14.90
C ALA A 176 -8.73 33.00 -14.57
N GLN A 177 -9.63 33.77 -13.95
CA GLN A 177 -10.98 33.35 -13.54
C GLN A 177 -11.00 32.02 -12.76
N ASP A 178 -10.19 31.96 -11.70
CA ASP A 178 -10.09 30.79 -10.81
C ASP A 178 -9.79 29.52 -11.62
N PHE A 179 -8.67 29.58 -12.36
CA PHE A 179 -8.17 28.46 -13.17
C PHE A 179 -9.19 27.96 -14.21
N CYS A 180 -9.88 28.89 -14.87
CA CYS A 180 -10.94 28.57 -15.83
C CYS A 180 -10.48 27.61 -16.94
N ALA A 181 -9.25 27.75 -17.43
CA ALA A 181 -8.70 26.84 -18.44
C ALA A 181 -8.60 25.39 -17.94
N TYR A 182 -8.15 25.19 -16.69
CA TYR A 182 -8.08 23.87 -16.06
C TYR A 182 -9.46 23.26 -15.86
N ARG A 183 -10.40 24.05 -15.31
CA ARG A 183 -11.79 23.62 -15.11
C ARG A 183 -12.47 23.26 -16.44
N ALA A 184 -12.27 24.05 -17.48
CA ALA A 184 -12.83 23.79 -18.80
C ALA A 184 -12.25 22.52 -19.46
N GLY A 185 -10.96 22.24 -19.25
CA GLY A 185 -10.36 20.98 -19.67
C GLY A 185 -11.02 19.77 -19.01
N ALA A 186 -11.31 19.86 -17.72
CA ALA A 186 -11.97 18.81 -16.95
C ALA A 186 -13.44 18.62 -17.37
N VAL A 187 -14.19 19.73 -17.52
CA VAL A 187 -15.58 19.75 -18.02
C VAL A 187 -15.71 19.07 -19.38
N ASN A 188 -14.70 19.14 -20.24
CA ASN A 188 -14.75 18.57 -21.59
C ASN A 188 -13.94 17.26 -21.74
N GLY A 189 -13.37 16.73 -20.65
CA GLY A 189 -12.59 15.50 -20.67
C GLY A 189 -11.25 15.61 -21.41
N TYR A 190 -10.70 16.81 -21.58
CA TYR A 190 -9.42 17.03 -22.28
C TYR A 190 -8.23 16.72 -21.40
N TRP A 191 -7.93 15.43 -21.27
CA TRP A 191 -6.83 14.94 -20.44
C TRP A 191 -5.48 15.58 -20.81
N GLU A 192 -5.12 15.67 -22.09
CA GLU A 192 -3.85 16.27 -22.53
C GLU A 192 -3.74 17.76 -22.16
N LEU A 193 -4.85 18.49 -22.13
CA LEU A 193 -4.87 19.88 -21.68
C LEU A 193 -4.58 19.99 -20.18
N LEU A 194 -5.17 19.11 -19.35
CA LEU A 194 -4.90 19.08 -17.91
C LEU A 194 -3.42 18.79 -17.64
N LYS A 195 -2.84 17.79 -18.30
CA LYS A 195 -1.39 17.48 -18.21
C LYS A 195 -0.52 18.68 -18.60
N HIS A 196 -0.88 19.34 -19.71
CA HIS A 196 -0.16 20.52 -20.19
C HIS A 196 -0.14 21.64 -19.14
N LEU A 197 -1.30 21.96 -18.56
CA LEU A 197 -1.41 23.00 -17.53
C LEU A 197 -0.65 22.64 -16.24
N GLU A 198 -0.74 21.38 -15.77
CA GLU A 198 0.05 20.91 -14.62
C GLU A 198 1.55 21.01 -14.87
N ALA A 199 2.02 20.69 -16.08
CA ALA A 199 3.43 20.78 -16.45
C ALA A 199 3.93 22.24 -16.53
N LYS A 200 3.08 23.18 -16.93
CA LYS A 200 3.43 24.61 -17.04
C LYS A 200 3.40 25.35 -15.72
N ALA A 201 2.63 24.86 -14.75
CA ALA A 201 2.51 25.47 -13.43
C ALA A 201 2.47 24.42 -12.31
N PRO A 202 3.58 23.68 -12.09
CA PRO A 202 3.65 22.62 -11.07
C PRO A 202 3.33 23.14 -9.66
N ASP A 203 3.79 24.36 -9.34
CA ASP A 203 3.57 24.97 -8.03
C ASP A 203 2.10 25.38 -7.78
N LEU A 204 1.29 25.49 -8.84
CA LEU A 204 -0.12 25.87 -8.76
C LEU A 204 -1.06 24.67 -8.85
N VAL A 205 -0.55 23.44 -9.01
CA VAL A 205 -1.37 22.25 -9.22
C VAL A 205 -2.40 22.07 -8.12
N LYS A 206 -1.99 22.24 -6.87
CA LYS A 206 -2.91 22.16 -5.72
C LYS A 206 -4.05 23.19 -5.83
N GLU A 207 -3.72 24.46 -6.12
CA GLU A 207 -4.70 25.55 -6.27
C GLU A 207 -5.63 25.30 -7.47
N MET A 208 -5.10 24.79 -8.58
CA MET A 208 -5.87 24.43 -9.79
C MET A 208 -6.91 23.35 -9.49
N VAL A 209 -6.50 22.32 -8.75
CA VAL A 209 -7.37 21.18 -8.39
C VAL A 209 -8.44 21.59 -7.37
N GLU A 210 -8.11 22.43 -6.40
CA GLU A 210 -9.01 22.90 -5.34
C GLU A 210 -9.95 24.03 -5.79
N ALA A 211 -9.68 24.63 -6.96
CA ALA A 211 -10.39 25.77 -7.50
C ALA A 211 -11.92 25.57 -7.50
N VAL A 212 -12.63 26.59 -7.00
CA VAL A 212 -14.10 26.63 -6.96
C VAL A 212 -14.69 25.37 -6.30
N ASN A 213 -14.09 24.94 -5.19
CA ASN A 213 -14.49 23.73 -4.44
C ASN A 213 -14.47 22.47 -5.33
N PHE A 214 -13.29 22.20 -5.90
CA PHE A 214 -13.04 21.03 -6.75
C PHE A 214 -13.98 20.92 -7.97
N ASP A 215 -14.39 22.06 -8.55
CA ASP A 215 -15.32 22.15 -9.69
C ASP A 215 -14.86 21.30 -10.88
N ALA A 216 -13.56 21.28 -11.16
CA ALA A 216 -12.96 20.45 -12.21
C ALA A 216 -13.33 18.97 -12.06
N TYR A 217 -13.15 18.41 -10.85
CA TYR A 217 -13.47 17.00 -10.59
C TYR A 217 -14.98 16.75 -10.60
N ARG A 218 -15.77 17.64 -9.98
CA ARG A 218 -17.23 17.54 -9.95
C ARG A 218 -17.81 17.47 -11.35
N LYS A 219 -17.38 18.37 -12.24
CA LYS A 219 -17.82 18.42 -13.64
C LYS A 219 -17.34 17.24 -14.46
N THR A 220 -16.14 16.73 -14.18
CA THR A 220 -15.64 15.49 -14.78
C THR A 220 -16.59 14.32 -14.52
N ILE A 221 -17.07 14.19 -13.28
CA ILE A 221 -18.04 13.16 -12.88
C ILE A 221 -19.42 13.43 -13.48
N GLU A 222 -19.96 14.65 -13.36
CA GLU A 222 -21.28 15.04 -13.90
C GLU A 222 -21.39 14.74 -15.40
N ASN A 223 -20.28 14.89 -16.15
CA ASN A 223 -20.23 14.64 -17.59
C ASN A 223 -19.75 13.21 -17.95
N GLY A 224 -19.53 12.33 -16.97
CA GLY A 224 -19.23 10.92 -17.20
C GLY A 224 -17.79 10.59 -17.64
N TYR A 225 -16.84 11.51 -17.47
CA TYR A 225 -15.43 11.31 -17.84
C TYR A 225 -14.66 10.49 -16.78
N LEU A 226 -15.04 9.24 -16.58
CA LEU A 226 -14.52 8.37 -15.50
C LEU A 226 -13.01 8.13 -15.58
N GLU A 227 -12.44 8.03 -16.78
CA GLU A 227 -10.99 7.83 -16.93
C GLU A 227 -10.18 9.08 -16.54
N VAL A 228 -10.70 10.28 -16.84
CA VAL A 228 -10.11 11.54 -16.36
C VAL A 228 -10.23 11.63 -14.84
N SER A 229 -11.37 11.20 -14.28
CA SER A 229 -11.57 11.14 -12.83
C SER A 229 -10.54 10.24 -12.14
N LYS A 230 -10.36 8.99 -12.61
CA LYS A 230 -9.35 8.06 -12.08
C LYS A 230 -7.94 8.64 -12.21
N TRP A 231 -7.62 9.26 -13.34
CA TRP A 231 -6.34 9.92 -13.54
C TRP A 231 -6.11 11.04 -12.51
N MET A 232 -7.08 11.93 -12.30
CA MET A 232 -6.96 13.00 -11.31
C MET A 232 -6.79 12.43 -9.88
N LEU A 233 -7.55 11.40 -9.51
CA LEU A 233 -7.44 10.74 -8.21
C LEU A 233 -6.09 10.05 -7.99
N SER A 234 -5.48 9.50 -9.06
CA SER A 234 -4.15 8.86 -8.99
C SER A 234 -2.99 9.83 -8.79
N ARG A 235 -3.22 11.14 -8.89
CA ARG A 235 -2.15 12.15 -8.84
C ARG A 235 -2.30 13.13 -7.69
N HIS A 236 -3.53 13.39 -7.25
CA HIS A 236 -3.85 14.48 -6.36
C HIS A 236 -4.45 13.96 -5.06
N SER A 237 -3.60 13.82 -4.04
CA SER A 237 -4.00 13.29 -2.73
C SER A 237 -5.09 14.13 -2.05
N ASN A 238 -5.03 15.46 -2.18
CA ASN A 238 -6.04 16.41 -1.71
C ASN A 238 -7.41 16.24 -2.39
N LEU A 239 -7.42 15.89 -3.68
CA LEU A 239 -8.65 15.58 -4.40
C LEU A 239 -9.27 14.28 -3.92
N LEU A 240 -8.46 13.23 -3.74
CA LEU A 240 -8.94 11.96 -3.20
C LEU A 240 -9.51 12.16 -1.79
N ALA A 241 -8.86 12.98 -0.97
CA ALA A 241 -9.36 13.37 0.35
C ALA A 241 -10.74 14.04 0.25
N TYR A 242 -10.93 15.00 -0.66
CA TYR A 242 -12.24 15.61 -0.87
C TYR A 242 -13.27 14.58 -1.36
N ALA A 243 -12.92 13.80 -2.37
CA ALA A 243 -13.86 12.94 -3.08
C ALA A 243 -14.29 11.74 -2.23
N GLU A 244 -13.40 11.15 -1.42
CA GLU A 244 -13.75 10.03 -0.54
C GLU A 244 -14.71 10.43 0.60
N MET A 245 -14.78 11.73 0.94
CA MET A 245 -15.75 12.23 1.93
C MET A 245 -17.19 12.25 1.39
N HIS A 246 -17.36 12.34 0.08
CA HIS A 246 -18.63 12.49 -0.63
C HIS A 246 -19.03 11.14 -1.25
N MET A 247 -19.17 10.12 -0.39
CA MET A 247 -19.44 8.74 -0.82
C MET A 247 -20.79 8.58 -1.52
N HIS A 248 -21.79 9.41 -1.19
CA HIS A 248 -23.09 9.36 -1.85
C HIS A 248 -22.99 9.83 -3.31
N GLU A 249 -22.14 10.81 -3.58
CA GLU A 249 -21.98 11.43 -4.89
C GLU A 249 -20.97 10.70 -5.78
N TYR A 250 -19.87 10.18 -5.21
CA TYR A 250 -18.74 9.65 -5.98
C TYR A 250 -18.37 8.20 -5.64
N GLY A 251 -18.91 7.64 -4.55
CA GLY A 251 -18.51 6.36 -3.97
C GLY A 251 -18.56 5.21 -4.97
N ASP A 252 -19.75 4.85 -5.44
CA ASP A 252 -19.92 3.71 -6.36
C ASP A 252 -19.45 4.02 -7.78
N LEU A 253 -19.53 5.29 -8.19
CA LEU A 253 -19.28 5.72 -9.56
C LEU A 253 -17.79 5.82 -9.90
N SER A 254 -16.98 6.35 -8.99
CA SER A 254 -15.56 6.62 -9.26
C SER A 254 -14.62 6.10 -8.17
N ILE A 255 -14.94 6.35 -6.90
CA ILE A 255 -14.00 6.09 -5.79
C ILE A 255 -13.77 4.60 -5.56
N THR A 256 -14.83 3.81 -5.40
CA THR A 256 -14.71 2.36 -5.17
C THR A 256 -13.99 1.66 -6.34
N PRO A 257 -14.37 1.86 -7.62
CA PRO A 257 -13.64 1.29 -8.75
C PRO A 257 -12.17 1.71 -8.81
N PHE A 258 -11.89 3.00 -8.55
CA PHE A 258 -10.52 3.52 -8.51
C PHE A 258 -9.69 2.83 -7.43
N ILE A 259 -10.19 2.78 -6.20
CA ILE A 259 -9.48 2.17 -5.07
C ILE A 259 -9.24 0.68 -5.31
N THR A 260 -10.24 -0.06 -5.78
CA THR A 260 -10.07 -1.49 -6.12
C THR A 260 -9.00 -1.71 -7.18
N GLN A 261 -8.98 -0.87 -8.23
CA GLN A 261 -7.96 -0.93 -9.28
C GLN A 261 -6.56 -0.62 -8.73
N GLN A 262 -6.43 0.40 -7.87
CA GLN A 262 -5.16 0.78 -7.26
C GLN A 262 -4.64 -0.28 -6.28
N LEU A 263 -5.51 -0.84 -5.43
CA LEU A 263 -5.14 -1.96 -4.55
C LEU A 263 -4.63 -3.14 -5.36
N THR A 264 -5.32 -3.50 -6.45
CA THR A 264 -4.87 -4.59 -7.34
C THR A 264 -3.49 -4.33 -7.93
N ALA A 265 -3.19 -3.08 -8.30
CA ALA A 265 -1.88 -2.69 -8.81
C ALA A 265 -0.81 -2.76 -7.72
N LEU A 266 -1.08 -2.22 -6.53
CA LEU A 266 -0.16 -2.25 -5.38
C LEU A 266 0.16 -3.69 -4.94
N HIS A 267 -0.84 -4.58 -4.89
CA HIS A 267 -0.62 -6.00 -4.62
C HIS A 267 0.29 -6.65 -5.67
N ARG A 268 0.08 -6.35 -6.96
CA ARG A 268 0.94 -6.85 -8.03
C ARG A 268 2.38 -6.34 -7.89
N ASP A 269 2.55 -5.05 -7.59
CA ASP A 269 3.87 -4.45 -7.45
C ASP A 269 4.60 -5.02 -6.24
N ALA A 270 3.90 -5.21 -5.11
CA ALA A 270 4.44 -5.88 -3.92
C ALA A 270 4.92 -7.30 -4.21
N LEU A 271 4.22 -8.06 -5.06
CA LEU A 271 4.61 -9.41 -5.47
C LEU A 271 5.85 -9.45 -6.39
N ASN A 272 6.12 -8.37 -7.11
CA ASN A 272 7.26 -8.28 -8.03
C ASN A 272 8.57 -7.87 -7.34
N VAL A 273 8.50 -7.51 -6.05
CA VAL A 273 9.69 -7.16 -5.26
C VAL A 273 10.45 -8.44 -4.87
N PRO A 274 11.79 -8.49 -5.06
CA PRO A 274 12.60 -9.63 -4.61
C PRO A 274 12.40 -9.95 -3.12
N ALA A 275 12.51 -11.23 -2.74
CA ALA A 275 12.20 -11.74 -1.40
C ALA A 275 13.04 -11.13 -0.24
N HIS A 276 14.08 -10.35 -0.54
CA HIS A 276 14.95 -9.68 0.44
C HIS A 276 14.76 -8.16 0.47
N SER A 277 13.83 -7.62 -0.31
CA SER A 277 13.52 -6.18 -0.38
C SER A 277 12.13 -5.90 0.19
N VAL A 278 12.01 -4.80 0.94
CA VAL A 278 10.74 -4.33 1.46
C VAL A 278 10.04 -3.53 0.36
N PHE A 279 8.78 -3.88 0.07
CA PHE A 279 7.94 -3.07 -0.80
C PHE A 279 7.60 -1.75 -0.10
N ASP A 280 8.00 -0.64 -0.71
CA ASP A 280 7.72 0.70 -0.21
C ASP A 280 7.39 1.65 -1.37
N ILE A 281 6.70 2.75 -1.04
CA ILE A 281 6.32 3.79 -1.99
C ILE A 281 7.26 4.99 -1.79
N ALA A 282 8.07 5.28 -2.81
CA ALA A 282 9.06 6.35 -2.77
C ALA A 282 8.45 7.76 -2.95
N ASP A 283 7.37 7.89 -3.73
CA ASP A 283 6.72 9.18 -3.98
C ASP A 283 5.81 9.58 -2.79
N PRO A 284 6.08 10.70 -2.09
CA PRO A 284 5.27 11.16 -0.97
C PRO A 284 3.80 11.41 -1.33
N GLU A 285 3.49 11.84 -2.56
CA GLU A 285 2.11 12.05 -2.98
C GLU A 285 1.36 10.72 -3.15
N GLN A 286 2.01 9.69 -3.70
CA GLN A 286 1.43 8.34 -3.74
C GLN A 286 1.22 7.73 -2.35
N ALA A 287 2.14 7.98 -1.41
CA ALA A 287 1.96 7.55 -0.03
C ALA A 287 0.72 8.23 0.62
N LYS A 288 0.49 9.53 0.35
CA LYS A 288 -0.72 10.23 0.80
C LYS A 288 -1.99 9.72 0.13
N ILE A 289 -1.93 9.36 -1.16
CA ILE A 289 -3.05 8.71 -1.86
C ILE A 289 -3.42 7.40 -1.15
N CYS A 290 -2.43 6.54 -0.85
CA CYS A 290 -2.66 5.31 -0.08
C CYS A 290 -3.23 5.58 1.32
N PHE A 291 -2.77 6.64 1.99
CA PHE A 291 -3.37 7.08 3.25
C PHE A 291 -4.86 7.43 3.11
N TYR A 292 -5.25 8.20 2.09
CA TYR A 292 -6.66 8.52 1.85
C TYR A 292 -7.47 7.33 1.32
N MET A 293 -6.83 6.35 0.68
CA MET A 293 -7.45 5.04 0.42
C MET A 293 -7.79 4.33 1.73
N ILE A 294 -6.86 4.25 2.71
CA ILE A 294 -7.18 3.71 4.04
C ILE A 294 -8.35 4.46 4.67
N ARG A 295 -8.33 5.80 4.62
CA ARG A 295 -9.42 6.64 5.14
C ARG A 295 -10.78 6.27 4.53
N ASN A 296 -10.82 6.04 3.22
CA ASN A 296 -12.02 5.57 2.53
C ASN A 296 -12.45 4.16 2.96
N LEU A 297 -11.52 3.21 3.02
CA LEU A 297 -11.80 1.83 3.44
C LEU A 297 -12.39 1.79 4.86
N ILE A 298 -11.83 2.61 5.76
CA ILE A 298 -12.35 2.82 7.11
C ILE A 298 -13.78 3.36 7.05
N ARG A 299 -14.00 4.44 6.28
CA ARG A 299 -15.31 5.10 6.13
C ARG A 299 -16.41 4.16 5.66
N ARG A 300 -16.09 3.20 4.80
CA ARG A 300 -17.04 2.19 4.29
C ARG A 300 -17.48 1.19 5.36
N ASN A 301 -16.72 1.04 6.44
CA ASN A 301 -17.02 0.17 7.58
C ASN A 301 -17.44 -1.26 7.17
N ASP A 302 -16.69 -1.84 6.23
CA ASP A 302 -16.91 -3.17 5.69
C ASP A 302 -15.76 -4.08 6.10
N ARG A 303 -16.09 -5.19 6.77
CA ARG A 303 -15.12 -6.15 7.31
C ARG A 303 -14.33 -6.89 6.23
N THR A 304 -14.85 -6.94 5.00
CA THR A 304 -14.11 -7.52 3.87
C THR A 304 -12.90 -6.68 3.46
N LEU A 305 -12.83 -5.41 3.89
CA LEU A 305 -11.77 -4.46 3.56
C LEU A 305 -10.67 -4.38 4.63
N ASP A 306 -10.84 -5.07 5.76
CA ASP A 306 -9.89 -4.99 6.88
C ASP A 306 -8.49 -5.45 6.48
N ASP A 307 -8.40 -6.47 5.62
CA ASP A 307 -7.11 -6.98 5.12
C ASP A 307 -6.42 -6.01 4.17
N GLU A 308 -7.19 -5.22 3.41
CA GLU A 308 -6.65 -4.15 2.56
C GLU A 308 -6.10 -2.99 3.41
N ILE A 309 -6.76 -2.68 4.53
CA ILE A 309 -6.24 -1.72 5.51
C ILE A 309 -4.93 -2.23 6.11
N ARG A 310 -4.87 -3.51 6.50
CA ARG A 310 -3.64 -4.13 7.02
C ARG A 310 -2.52 -4.10 5.98
N PHE A 311 -2.82 -4.48 4.74
CA PHE A 311 -1.85 -4.47 3.64
C PHE A 311 -1.25 -3.07 3.44
N LEU A 312 -2.08 -2.04 3.29
CA LEU A 312 -1.57 -0.67 3.10
C LEU A 312 -0.74 -0.18 4.29
N LEU A 313 -1.06 -0.60 5.52
CA LEU A 313 -0.27 -0.31 6.72
C LEU A 313 1.04 -1.11 6.83
N THR A 314 1.27 -2.12 5.99
CA THR A 314 2.58 -2.78 5.88
C THR A 314 3.59 -1.95 5.10
N ILE A 315 3.13 -1.05 4.23
CA ILE A 315 3.97 -0.18 3.41
C ILE A 315 4.60 0.89 4.32
N PRO A 316 5.94 0.93 4.48
CA PRO A 316 6.60 1.80 5.46
C PRO A 316 6.24 3.28 5.33
N SER A 317 6.25 3.84 4.12
CA SER A 317 5.93 5.26 3.90
C SER A 317 4.47 5.59 4.25
N VAL A 318 3.53 4.68 4.03
CA VAL A 318 2.11 4.83 4.38
C VAL A 318 1.91 4.69 5.89
N LYS A 319 2.56 3.70 6.52
CA LYS A 319 2.55 3.52 7.98
C LYS A 319 3.11 4.75 8.70
N ALA A 320 4.12 5.39 8.13
CA ALA A 320 4.70 6.63 8.66
C ALA A 320 3.69 7.79 8.67
N LEU A 321 2.77 7.84 7.70
CA LEU A 321 1.71 8.84 7.64
C LEU A 321 0.56 8.55 8.61
N ALA A 322 0.30 7.28 8.96
CA ALA A 322 -0.83 6.89 9.80
C ALA A 322 -0.83 7.51 11.21
N HIS A 323 0.35 7.79 11.78
CA HIS A 323 0.51 8.45 13.09
C HIS A 323 0.87 9.94 12.97
N ARG A 324 1.16 10.46 11.78
CA ARG A 324 1.50 11.88 11.57
C ARG A 324 0.26 12.67 11.13
N ALA A 325 0.28 13.97 11.37
CA ALA A 325 -0.75 14.87 10.86
C ALA A 325 -0.59 15.04 9.34
N VAL A 326 -1.32 14.26 8.54
CA VAL A 326 -1.40 14.42 7.08
C VAL A 326 -2.21 15.67 6.75
N THR A 327 -3.34 15.84 7.44
CA THR A 327 -4.08 17.10 7.48
C THR A 327 -3.51 17.98 8.60
N VAL A 328 -3.21 19.25 8.31
CA VAL A 328 -2.58 20.17 9.28
C VAL A 328 -3.46 20.31 10.53
N GLY A 329 -2.87 20.07 11.71
CA GLY A 329 -3.57 20.16 13.00
C GLY A 329 -4.52 18.99 13.30
N GLN A 330 -4.46 17.90 12.53
CA GLN A 330 -5.37 16.76 12.61
C GLN A 330 -4.63 15.45 12.84
N SER A 331 -3.89 15.34 13.95
CA SER A 331 -3.19 14.11 14.34
C SER A 331 -4.14 12.90 14.49
N ASN A 332 -3.62 11.68 14.28
CA ASN A 332 -4.39 10.43 14.41
C ASN A 332 -5.74 10.44 13.64
N GLU A 333 -5.75 11.05 12.46
CA GLU A 333 -6.95 11.25 11.64
C GLU A 333 -7.70 9.93 11.34
N LEU A 334 -6.97 8.87 10.97
CA LEU A 334 -7.57 7.57 10.66
C LEU A 334 -8.25 6.94 11.88
N VAL A 335 -7.64 7.07 13.07
CA VAL A 335 -8.20 6.56 14.32
C VAL A 335 -9.44 7.35 14.67
N ARG A 336 -9.37 8.69 14.62
CA ARG A 336 -10.53 9.56 14.88
C ARG A 336 -11.70 9.19 13.97
N LEU A 337 -11.45 9.06 12.67
CA LEU A 337 -12.48 8.65 11.72
C LEU A 337 -13.08 7.29 12.08
N ALA A 338 -12.25 6.27 12.31
CA ALA A 338 -12.71 4.93 12.66
C ALA A 338 -13.63 4.94 13.89
N LEU A 339 -13.33 5.79 14.87
CA LEU A 339 -14.13 5.95 16.09
C LEU A 339 -15.43 6.71 15.84
N THR A 340 -15.39 7.82 15.09
CA THR A 340 -16.56 8.64 14.79
C THR A 340 -17.64 7.84 14.05
N ILE A 341 -17.25 6.93 13.16
CA ILE A 341 -18.19 6.09 12.39
C ILE A 341 -18.51 4.75 13.06
N GLY A 342 -17.90 4.44 14.22
CA GLY A 342 -18.09 3.17 14.91
C GLY A 342 -17.42 1.96 14.25
N ASN A 343 -16.40 2.16 13.41
CA ASN A 343 -15.58 1.08 12.84
C ASN A 343 -14.55 0.61 13.88
N GLN A 344 -15.01 -0.23 14.79
CA GLN A 344 -14.21 -0.75 15.91
C GLN A 344 -12.98 -1.55 15.46
N GLU A 345 -13.05 -2.21 14.30
CA GLU A 345 -11.95 -3.03 13.80
C GLU A 345 -10.84 -2.21 13.20
N ALA A 346 -11.18 -1.24 12.35
CA ALA A 346 -10.20 -0.29 11.86
C ALA A 346 -9.51 0.44 13.02
N ALA A 347 -10.27 0.84 14.05
CA ALA A 347 -9.70 1.43 15.25
C ALA A 347 -8.73 0.46 15.95
N SER A 348 -9.10 -0.81 16.08
CA SER A 348 -8.23 -1.87 16.64
C SER A 348 -6.95 -2.06 15.81
N ILE A 349 -7.07 -2.17 14.47
CA ILE A 349 -5.92 -2.32 13.55
C ILE A 349 -4.95 -1.16 13.70
N LEU A 350 -5.45 0.08 13.77
CA LEU A 350 -4.62 1.28 13.90
C LEU A 350 -3.97 1.39 15.29
N LEU A 351 -4.70 1.10 16.36
CA LEU A 351 -4.19 1.16 17.73
C LEU A 351 -3.18 0.05 18.08
N ASN A 352 -3.03 -0.97 17.21
CA ASN A 352 -1.95 -1.94 17.32
C ASN A 352 -0.56 -1.33 17.03
N SER A 353 -0.48 -0.18 16.33
CA SER A 353 0.79 0.54 16.16
C SER A 353 1.13 1.34 17.42
N SER A 354 2.30 1.10 18.01
CA SER A 354 2.76 1.78 19.21
C SER A 354 2.79 3.30 19.05
N GLU A 355 3.20 3.79 17.89
CA GLU A 355 3.31 5.22 17.59
C GLU A 355 1.94 5.91 17.55
N ILE A 356 0.94 5.27 16.94
CA ILE A 356 -0.43 5.76 16.85
C ILE A 356 -1.07 5.79 18.25
N ARG A 357 -0.84 4.72 19.04
CA ARG A 357 -1.35 4.59 20.41
C ARG A 357 -0.77 5.64 21.34
N ILE A 358 0.55 5.81 21.35
CA ILE A 358 1.24 6.80 22.20
C ILE A 358 0.70 8.21 21.92
N LEU A 359 0.53 8.57 20.63
CA LEU A 359 0.00 9.88 20.26
C LEU A 359 -1.48 10.04 20.66
N ALA A 360 -2.26 8.96 20.66
CA ALA A 360 -3.65 8.96 21.09
C ALA A 360 -3.76 9.16 22.61
N GLU A 361 -2.90 8.50 23.39
CA GLU A 361 -2.84 8.59 24.85
C GLU A 361 -2.34 9.97 25.33
N GLN A 362 -1.33 10.53 24.66
CA GLN A 362 -0.69 11.81 25.06
C GLN A 362 -1.62 13.02 24.95
N ASN A 363 -2.55 13.03 23.99
CA ASN A 363 -3.24 14.27 23.66
C ASN A 363 -4.67 14.40 24.21
N ASN A 364 -5.24 13.38 24.86
CA ASN A 364 -6.55 13.45 25.52
C ASN A 364 -7.70 14.02 24.64
N PHE A 365 -7.55 14.04 23.30
CA PHE A 365 -8.42 14.72 22.32
C PHE A 365 -9.88 14.21 22.34
N TYR A 366 -10.06 13.01 22.90
CA TYR A 366 -11.18 12.12 22.68
C TYR A 366 -12.36 12.31 23.65
N ARG A 367 -12.21 13.18 24.64
CA ARG A 367 -13.30 13.51 25.58
C ARG A 367 -14.42 14.36 24.97
N ALA A 368 -14.12 15.13 23.90
CA ALA A 368 -15.04 16.11 23.34
C ALA A 368 -15.73 15.69 22.03
N GLU A 369 -15.16 14.72 21.29
CA GLU A 369 -15.71 14.27 19.99
C GLU A 369 -16.81 13.20 20.11
N VAL A 370 -17.14 12.77 21.33
CA VAL A 370 -18.10 11.69 21.57
C VAL A 370 -19.39 12.26 22.17
N GLY A 371 -20.39 12.47 21.32
CA GLY A 371 -21.79 12.50 21.73
C GLY A 371 -22.24 11.14 22.27
N GLY A 372 -21.73 10.76 23.45
CA GLY A 372 -22.29 9.72 24.32
C GLY A 372 -22.28 8.26 23.87
N GLN A 373 -21.50 7.81 22.88
CA GLN A 373 -21.56 6.39 22.43
C GLN A 373 -20.29 5.54 22.55
N LEU A 374 -19.07 6.09 22.68
CA LEU A 374 -17.85 5.29 22.87
C LEU A 374 -16.88 5.95 23.86
N ASP A 375 -16.68 5.36 25.05
CA ASP A 375 -15.63 5.80 25.98
C ASP A 375 -14.28 5.29 25.47
N LEU A 376 -13.43 6.20 25.02
CA LEU A 376 -12.13 5.89 24.43
C LEU A 376 -11.07 5.49 25.45
N ALA A 377 -11.24 5.95 26.69
CA ALA A 377 -10.49 5.37 27.80
C ALA A 377 -10.98 3.96 28.04
N GLN A 378 -12.28 3.67 27.90
CA GLN A 378 -12.80 2.31 27.96
C GLN A 378 -12.36 1.46 26.78
N LEU A 379 -12.29 1.94 25.53
CA LEU A 379 -11.89 1.18 24.32
C LEU A 379 -10.39 0.92 24.23
N ALA A 380 -9.56 1.90 24.60
CA ALA A 380 -8.12 1.73 24.79
C ALA A 380 -7.81 0.84 26.01
N ARG A 381 -8.72 0.80 27.00
CA ARG A 381 -8.73 -0.16 28.11
C ARG A 381 -9.61 -1.38 27.83
N ASP A 382 -10.23 -1.52 26.64
CA ASP A 382 -11.24 -2.55 26.40
C ASP A 382 -10.48 -3.79 25.98
N ARG A 383 -10.35 -4.66 26.98
CA ARG A 383 -9.52 -5.84 27.00
C ARG A 383 -9.94 -6.89 25.96
N GLU A 384 -10.97 -6.65 25.14
CA GLU A 384 -11.38 -7.49 24.01
C GLU A 384 -10.85 -7.04 22.62
N SER A 385 -10.26 -5.85 22.47
CA SER A 385 -9.62 -5.42 21.19
C SER A 385 -8.36 -6.22 20.81
N SER A 386 -8.05 -7.24 21.61
CA SER A 386 -6.98 -8.21 21.42
C SER A 386 -7.51 -9.62 21.10
N MET A 387 -8.82 -9.76 20.88
CA MET A 387 -9.45 -10.91 20.21
C MET A 387 -9.43 -10.78 18.67
N THR A 388 -9.17 -9.59 18.13
CA THR A 388 -9.20 -9.25 16.70
C THR A 388 -7.86 -9.47 15.97
N ALA A 389 -6.75 -9.62 16.71
CA ALA A 389 -5.44 -9.99 16.16
C ALA A 389 -5.33 -11.49 15.79
N LEU A 390 -6.30 -12.29 16.22
CA LEU A 390 -6.39 -13.72 15.91
C LEU A 390 -7.27 -13.90 14.67
N THR A 391 -6.79 -14.67 13.70
CA THR A 391 -7.59 -15.12 12.56
C THR A 391 -8.90 -15.73 13.04
N LYS A 392 -9.92 -15.76 12.18
CA LYS A 392 -11.22 -16.36 12.51
C LYS A 392 -11.07 -17.82 13.00
N GLY A 393 -10.10 -18.55 12.46
CA GLY A 393 -9.77 -19.92 12.88
C GLY A 393 -9.04 -20.01 14.23
N GLU A 394 -8.25 -18.99 14.61
CA GLU A 394 -7.61 -18.91 15.92
C GLU A 394 -8.61 -18.51 17.02
N ARG A 395 -9.52 -17.57 16.74
CA ARG A 395 -10.62 -17.21 17.64
C ARG A 395 -11.50 -18.41 17.99
N GLN A 396 -11.92 -19.19 16.98
CA GLN A 396 -12.74 -20.39 17.20
C GLN A 396 -12.04 -21.45 18.08
N ARG A 397 -10.72 -21.59 17.94
CA ARG A 397 -9.91 -22.51 18.76
C ARG A 397 -9.71 -22.00 20.19
N LEU A 398 -9.45 -20.70 20.35
CA LEU A 398 -9.39 -20.06 21.65
C LEU A 398 -10.73 -20.24 22.39
N ASP A 399 -11.85 -20.03 21.72
CA ASP A 399 -13.20 -20.26 22.28
C ASP A 399 -13.42 -21.75 22.64
N GLY A 400 -12.88 -22.67 21.86
CA GLY A 400 -12.91 -24.11 22.16
C GLY A 400 -12.09 -24.46 23.40
N THR A 401 -10.90 -23.88 23.53
CA THR A 401 -10.00 -24.05 24.68
C THR A 401 -10.60 -23.45 25.94
N ILE A 402 -11.16 -22.24 25.85
CA ILE A 402 -11.87 -21.57 26.95
C ILE A 402 -13.04 -22.44 27.41
N ARG A 403 -13.85 -22.98 26.49
CA ARG A 403 -14.96 -23.90 26.84
C ARG A 403 -14.50 -25.15 27.58
N HIS A 404 -13.33 -25.69 27.24
CA HIS A 404 -12.80 -26.90 27.87
C HIS A 404 -12.28 -26.64 29.29
N TYR A 405 -11.51 -25.57 29.50
CA TYR A 405 -10.82 -25.31 30.77
C TYR A 405 -11.60 -24.39 31.73
N ALA A 406 -12.57 -23.60 31.26
CA ALA A 406 -13.38 -22.71 32.10
C ALA A 406 -14.05 -23.39 33.32
N PRO A 407 -14.56 -24.64 33.24
CA PRO A 407 -15.10 -25.34 34.41
C PRO A 407 -14.06 -25.58 35.51
N ILE A 408 -12.80 -25.84 35.12
CA ILE A 408 -11.69 -26.07 36.05
C ILE A 408 -11.30 -24.76 36.73
N LEU A 409 -11.20 -23.66 35.97
CA LEU A 409 -10.94 -22.31 36.49
C LEU A 409 -11.99 -21.89 37.52
N LYS A 410 -13.27 -22.15 37.23
CA LYS A 410 -14.38 -21.81 38.13
C LYS A 410 -14.39 -22.65 39.42
N LYS A 411 -13.93 -23.91 39.34
CA LYS A 411 -13.90 -24.83 40.50
C LYS A 411 -12.75 -24.54 41.46
N ILE A 412 -11.55 -24.26 40.95
CA ILE A 412 -10.35 -24.08 41.76
C ILE A 412 -10.15 -22.61 42.17
N GLY A 413 -10.49 -21.69 41.26
CA GLY A 413 -10.25 -20.25 41.40
C GLY A 413 -8.94 -19.81 40.75
N VAL A 414 -8.98 -18.69 40.02
CA VAL A 414 -7.82 -18.14 39.28
C VAL A 414 -6.69 -17.75 40.22
N ASP A 415 -6.98 -17.12 41.36
CA ASP A 415 -5.97 -16.67 42.32
C ASP A 415 -5.16 -17.85 42.90
N LYS A 416 -5.84 -18.97 43.19
CA LYS A 416 -5.19 -20.17 43.69
C LYS A 416 -4.29 -20.80 42.62
N LEU A 417 -4.77 -20.89 41.38
CA LEU A 417 -3.98 -21.40 40.25
C LEU A 417 -2.76 -20.51 39.95
N MET A 418 -2.89 -19.19 40.05
CA MET A 418 -1.76 -18.25 39.91
C MET A 418 -0.74 -18.46 41.03
N HIS A 419 -1.19 -18.69 42.26
CA HIS A 419 -0.31 -19.02 43.38
C HIS A 419 0.42 -20.35 43.14
N ASP A 420 -0.30 -21.38 42.68
CA ASP A 420 0.26 -22.70 42.39
C ASP A 420 1.31 -22.64 41.25
N LEU A 421 1.03 -21.89 40.17
CA LEU A 421 1.98 -21.61 39.09
C LEU A 421 3.25 -20.92 39.65
N ARG A 422 3.08 -19.91 40.50
CA ARG A 422 4.20 -19.18 41.09
C ARG A 422 5.04 -20.06 42.02
N ALA A 423 4.41 -20.97 42.77
CA ALA A 423 5.10 -21.96 43.59
C ALA A 423 5.86 -22.97 42.72
N GLN A 424 5.30 -23.41 41.59
CA GLN A 424 5.98 -24.30 40.65
C GLN A 424 7.24 -23.63 40.06
N LEU A 425 7.16 -22.37 39.64
CA LEU A 425 8.31 -21.63 39.12
C LEU A 425 9.42 -21.49 40.17
N ARG A 426 9.05 -21.27 41.45
CA ARG A 426 10.02 -21.24 42.56
C ARG A 426 10.73 -22.59 42.73
N LEU A 427 9.98 -23.69 42.77
CA LEU A 427 10.58 -25.03 42.88
C LEU A 427 11.53 -25.35 41.72
N ARG A 428 11.18 -24.90 40.50
CA ARG A 428 12.04 -25.08 39.31
C ARG A 428 13.34 -24.28 39.42
N TYR A 429 13.28 -23.04 39.91
CA TYR A 429 14.48 -22.25 40.19
C TYR A 429 15.34 -22.87 41.29
N GLU A 430 14.76 -23.30 42.40
CA GLU A 430 15.50 -23.92 43.51
C GLU A 430 16.19 -25.24 43.10
N ALA A 431 15.63 -25.97 42.13
CA ALA A 431 16.26 -27.16 41.57
C ALA A 431 17.47 -26.84 40.67
N LYS A 432 17.49 -25.67 40.02
CA LYS A 432 18.56 -25.21 39.11
C LYS A 432 18.84 -23.71 39.30
N PRO A 433 19.38 -23.28 40.45
CA PRO A 433 19.44 -21.85 40.75
C PRO A 433 20.49 -21.13 39.90
N ALA A 434 20.25 -19.83 39.65
CA ALA A 434 21.27 -18.96 39.07
C ALA A 434 22.46 -18.85 40.03
N PHE A 435 23.65 -18.62 39.46
CA PHE A 435 24.87 -18.46 40.24
C PHE A 435 25.76 -17.41 39.59
N LEU A 436 26.63 -16.82 40.41
CA LEU A 436 27.75 -16.00 39.93
C LEU A 436 29.08 -16.61 40.37
N LEU A 437 30.15 -16.19 39.72
CA LEU A 437 31.51 -16.43 40.18
C LEU A 437 31.96 -15.15 40.89
N ASN A 438 32.27 -15.25 42.19
CA ASN A 438 32.77 -14.11 42.95
C ASN A 438 34.17 -13.71 42.44
N ASP A 439 34.73 -12.62 42.95
CA ASP A 439 36.08 -12.16 42.55
C ASP A 439 37.22 -13.16 42.88
N HIS A 440 36.91 -14.29 43.54
CA HIS A 440 37.81 -15.41 43.82
C HIS A 440 37.51 -16.68 43.00
N ASP A 441 36.69 -16.59 41.94
CA ASP A 441 36.24 -17.71 41.10
C ASP A 441 35.43 -18.80 41.86
N GLU A 442 34.88 -18.47 43.03
CA GLU A 442 34.01 -19.37 43.77
C GLU A 442 32.56 -19.20 43.33
N LYS A 443 31.88 -20.34 43.16
CA LYS A 443 30.47 -20.38 42.77
C LYS A 443 29.56 -19.95 43.92
N MET A 444 28.91 -18.81 43.79
CA MET A 444 27.90 -18.32 44.72
C MET A 444 26.51 -18.53 44.16
N ILE A 445 25.66 -19.26 44.89
CA ILE A 445 24.26 -19.50 44.51
C ILE A 445 23.43 -18.25 44.83
N LEU A 446 22.65 -17.79 43.85
CA LEU A 446 21.82 -16.61 43.98
C LEU A 446 20.45 -16.94 44.59
N PRO A 447 19.98 -16.18 45.60
CA PRO A 447 18.68 -16.40 46.23
C PRO A 447 17.53 -16.08 45.28
N MET A 448 16.32 -16.56 45.58
CA MET A 448 15.14 -16.24 44.77
C MET A 448 14.61 -14.82 45.02
N ASP A 449 14.66 -14.37 46.28
CA ASP A 449 13.98 -13.15 46.72
C ASP A 449 14.93 -11.94 46.72
N PHE A 450 14.42 -10.78 46.27
CA PHE A 450 15.20 -9.54 46.12
C PHE A 450 15.81 -9.06 47.44
N VAL A 451 15.07 -9.22 48.54
CA VAL A 451 15.53 -8.84 49.88
C VAL A 451 16.73 -9.66 50.33
N GLU A 452 16.78 -10.95 49.94
CA GLU A 452 17.93 -11.81 50.27
C GLU A 452 19.13 -11.47 49.38
N LEU A 453 18.91 -11.12 48.11
CA LEU A 453 19.96 -10.60 47.22
C LEU A 453 20.62 -9.34 47.83
N GLN A 454 19.83 -8.41 48.35
CA GLN A 454 20.35 -7.19 48.99
C GLN A 454 21.20 -7.46 50.25
N LYS A 455 20.95 -8.58 50.95
CA LYS A 455 21.72 -8.98 52.14
C LYS A 455 23.09 -9.59 51.81
N LEU A 456 23.35 -9.96 50.56
CA LEU A 456 24.62 -10.59 50.16
C LEU A 456 25.81 -9.64 50.17
N GLY A 457 25.59 -8.31 50.20
CA GLY A 457 26.68 -7.33 50.29
C GLY A 457 27.67 -7.37 49.11
N LEU A 458 27.17 -7.71 47.91
CA LEU A 458 27.97 -7.86 46.68
C LEU A 458 28.65 -6.55 46.27
N SER A 459 29.84 -6.64 45.68
CA SER A 459 30.45 -5.50 44.98
C SER A 459 29.62 -5.09 43.76
N GLU A 460 29.82 -3.87 43.23
CA GLU A 460 29.07 -3.38 42.06
C GLU A 460 29.19 -4.33 40.87
N LYS A 461 30.38 -4.87 40.62
CA LYS A 461 30.64 -5.80 39.53
C LYS A 461 29.92 -7.15 39.74
N GLU A 462 30.00 -7.71 40.94
CA GLU A 462 29.29 -8.95 41.30
C GLU A 462 27.78 -8.76 41.26
N TYR A 463 27.28 -7.59 41.65
CA TYR A 463 25.86 -7.26 41.58
C TYR A 463 25.35 -7.21 40.14
N GLN A 464 26.09 -6.59 39.22
CA GLN A 464 25.73 -6.60 37.79
C GLN A 464 25.78 -8.01 37.19
N GLN A 465 26.75 -8.84 37.60
CA GLN A 465 26.79 -10.25 37.21
C GLN A 465 25.61 -11.04 37.76
N ALA A 466 25.21 -10.78 39.01
CA ALA A 466 24.02 -11.38 39.63
C ALA A 466 22.76 -11.02 38.83
N LEU A 467 22.55 -9.74 38.52
CA LEU A 467 21.43 -9.26 37.72
C LEU A 467 21.41 -9.91 36.34
N THR A 468 22.55 -9.96 35.65
CA THR A 468 22.68 -10.63 34.36
C THR A 468 22.27 -12.11 34.44
N ALA A 469 22.73 -12.83 35.48
CA ALA A 469 22.37 -14.23 35.71
C ALA A 469 20.87 -14.40 35.98
N TYR A 470 20.24 -13.48 36.71
CA TYR A 470 18.79 -13.48 36.91
C TYR A 470 18.00 -13.22 35.62
N TYR A 471 18.45 -12.29 34.78
CA TYR A 471 17.77 -11.95 33.53
C TYR A 471 17.87 -13.06 32.48
N GLN A 472 18.96 -13.81 32.48
CA GLN A 472 19.13 -15.00 31.62
C GLN A 472 18.32 -16.22 32.11
N HIS A 473 17.99 -16.27 33.40
CA HIS A 473 17.30 -17.42 33.98
C HIS A 473 15.80 -17.38 33.69
N LYS A 474 15.32 -18.32 32.86
CA LYS A 474 13.93 -18.33 32.39
C LYS A 474 12.89 -18.53 33.50
N ASP A 475 13.08 -19.49 34.40
CA ASP A 475 12.11 -19.72 35.49
C ASP A 475 12.00 -18.52 36.43
N HIS A 476 13.14 -17.90 36.79
CA HIS A 476 13.18 -16.69 37.60
C HIS A 476 12.52 -15.51 36.85
N THR A 477 12.79 -15.34 35.56
CA THR A 477 12.20 -14.28 34.74
C THR A 477 10.68 -14.44 34.61
N ALA A 478 10.19 -15.65 34.33
CA ALA A 478 8.76 -15.95 34.33
C ALA A 478 8.12 -15.68 35.70
N TRP A 479 8.82 -16.02 36.80
CA TRP A 479 8.37 -15.74 38.16
C TRP A 479 8.28 -14.24 38.46
N ARG A 480 9.27 -13.45 38.01
CA ARG A 480 9.27 -11.98 38.13
C ARG A 480 8.19 -11.33 37.28
N TYR A 481 7.93 -11.86 36.08
CA TYR A 481 6.85 -11.37 35.22
C TYR A 481 5.50 -11.40 35.93
N ILE A 482 5.18 -12.47 36.67
CA ILE A 482 3.93 -12.60 37.44
C ILE A 482 4.05 -12.11 38.90
N ALA A 483 5.09 -11.35 39.24
CA ALA A 483 5.30 -10.79 40.57
C ALA A 483 4.66 -9.41 40.74
N LYS A 484 4.03 -9.19 41.90
CA LYS A 484 3.53 -7.89 42.34
C LYS A 484 3.94 -7.65 43.80
N PRO A 485 4.80 -6.65 44.10
CA PRO A 485 5.57 -5.85 43.14
C PRO A 485 6.70 -6.67 42.47
N ASN A 486 7.27 -6.16 41.36
CA ASN A 486 8.48 -6.69 40.74
C ASN A 486 9.64 -5.68 40.92
N PRO A 487 10.59 -5.93 41.84
CA PRO A 487 11.69 -5.00 42.10
C PRO A 487 12.83 -5.04 41.06
N TRP A 488 12.80 -5.95 40.08
CA TRP A 488 13.80 -6.02 39.00
C TRP A 488 13.37 -5.31 37.70
N MET A 489 12.29 -4.52 37.77
CA MET A 489 11.77 -3.79 36.63
C MET A 489 12.75 -2.70 36.17
N ASP A 490 12.84 -2.48 34.86
CA ASP A 490 13.56 -1.33 34.33
C ASP A 490 12.82 -0.02 34.66
N PRO A 491 13.50 1.04 35.14
CA PRO A 491 12.85 2.31 35.47
C PRO A 491 12.13 2.98 34.29
N GLU A 492 12.58 2.72 33.06
CA GLU A 492 12.01 3.25 31.83
C GLU A 492 11.07 2.25 31.13
N ALA A 493 10.69 1.15 31.80
CA ALA A 493 9.83 0.13 31.21
C ALA A 493 8.48 0.73 30.75
N PRO A 494 8.16 0.69 29.45
CA PRO A 494 7.01 1.41 28.89
C PRO A 494 5.64 0.78 29.21
N TYR A 495 5.59 -0.50 29.58
CA TYR A 495 4.34 -1.28 29.72
C TYR A 495 4.18 -1.92 31.10
N VAL A 496 4.13 -1.09 32.15
CA VAL A 496 4.05 -1.53 33.55
C VAL A 496 2.91 -0.84 34.30
N TYR A 497 2.41 -1.48 35.34
CA TYR A 497 1.63 -0.80 36.38
C TYR A 497 2.57 -0.15 37.37
N PHE A 498 2.21 1.05 37.82
CA PHE A 498 2.97 1.85 38.77
C PHE A 498 2.07 2.27 39.94
N ASN A 499 2.58 2.12 41.17
CA ASN A 499 1.91 2.63 42.36
C ASN A 499 2.53 3.97 42.78
N GLU A 500 1.78 5.06 42.62
CA GLU A 500 2.24 6.42 42.92
C GLU A 500 2.62 6.65 44.40
N THR A 501 2.07 5.85 45.32
CA THR A 501 2.33 6.01 46.76
C THR A 501 3.57 5.25 47.22
N THR A 502 3.83 4.06 46.67
CA THR A 502 4.93 3.18 47.09
C THR A 502 6.09 3.16 46.09
N PHE A 503 5.95 3.80 44.93
CA PHE A 503 6.87 3.75 43.79
C PHE A 503 7.14 2.33 43.25
N GLU A 504 6.27 1.38 43.58
CA GLU A 504 6.39 0.00 43.15
C GLU A 504 5.90 -0.17 41.70
N GLN A 505 6.63 -1.00 40.93
CA GLN A 505 6.29 -1.35 39.55
C GLN A 505 6.04 -2.86 39.41
N TRP A 506 5.14 -3.26 38.50
CA TRP A 506 4.97 -4.66 38.10
C TRP A 506 4.39 -4.75 36.68
N SER A 507 4.54 -5.92 36.05
CA SER A 507 4.08 -6.11 34.67
C SER A 507 2.55 -6.10 34.56
N THR A 508 2.01 -5.99 33.35
CA THR A 508 0.57 -5.96 33.08
C THR A 508 -0.15 -7.31 33.22
N PHE A 509 0.50 -8.33 33.81
CA PHE A 509 -0.01 -9.71 33.92
C PHE A 509 -1.38 -9.86 34.61
N ALA A 510 -1.78 -8.90 35.44
CA ALA A 510 -3.00 -8.96 36.26
C ALA A 510 -4.27 -9.17 35.42
N GLU A 511 -4.33 -8.60 34.21
CA GLU A 511 -5.48 -8.75 33.30
C GLU A 511 -5.51 -10.10 32.59
N TYR A 512 -4.37 -10.80 32.56
CA TYR A 512 -4.18 -12.05 31.84
C TYR A 512 -4.19 -13.27 32.73
N GLN A 513 -4.35 -13.12 34.05
CA GLN A 513 -4.32 -14.24 34.99
C GLN A 513 -5.22 -15.41 34.56
N PRO A 514 -6.48 -15.20 34.10
CA PRO A 514 -7.30 -16.32 33.61
C PRO A 514 -6.70 -17.04 32.40
N LEU A 515 -6.13 -16.30 31.44
CA LEU A 515 -5.49 -16.88 30.26
C LEU A 515 -4.18 -17.59 30.62
N ILE A 516 -3.34 -16.98 31.46
CA ILE A 516 -2.07 -17.55 31.93
C ILE A 516 -2.33 -18.90 32.61
N VAL A 517 -3.26 -18.97 33.56
CA VAL A 517 -3.56 -20.23 34.24
C VAL A 517 -4.25 -21.24 33.33
N MET A 518 -5.06 -20.78 32.36
CA MET A 518 -5.67 -21.67 31.37
C MET A 518 -4.60 -22.33 30.48
N PHE A 519 -3.67 -21.55 29.93
CA PHE A 519 -2.59 -22.08 29.10
C PHE A 519 -1.60 -22.92 29.92
N TRP A 520 -1.35 -22.55 31.18
CA TRP A 520 -0.58 -23.39 32.09
C TRP A 520 -1.25 -24.76 32.33
N LEU A 521 -2.55 -24.77 32.58
CA LEU A 521 -3.32 -26.02 32.72
C LEU A 521 -3.26 -26.84 31.43
N ALA A 522 -3.39 -26.21 30.27
CA ALA A 522 -3.28 -26.89 28.97
C ALA A 522 -1.86 -27.42 28.70
N ALA A 523 -0.84 -26.69 29.14
CA ALA A 523 0.55 -27.11 29.06
C ALA A 523 0.83 -28.34 29.93
N GLY A 524 0.17 -28.44 31.10
CA GLY A 524 0.28 -29.53 32.05
C GLY A 524 -0.78 -30.65 31.91
N ASP A 525 -1.68 -30.57 30.93
CA ASP A 525 -2.81 -31.50 30.84
C ASP A 525 -2.36 -32.91 30.41
N LYS A 526 -2.36 -33.83 31.37
CA LYS A 526 -2.03 -35.25 31.18
C LYS A 526 -3.11 -36.02 30.42
N SER A 527 -4.34 -35.51 30.35
CA SER A 527 -5.46 -36.15 29.68
C SER A 527 -5.43 -35.93 28.16
N ILE A 528 -4.70 -34.92 27.69
CA ILE A 528 -4.53 -34.59 26.27
C ILE A 528 -3.06 -34.84 25.87
N PRO A 529 -2.76 -35.96 25.20
CA PRO A 529 -1.40 -36.29 24.80
C PRO A 529 -0.80 -35.23 23.88
N ALA A 530 0.52 -35.06 23.96
CA ALA A 530 1.25 -34.17 23.09
C ALA A 530 1.33 -34.72 21.66
N ALA A 531 0.99 -33.86 20.69
CA ALA A 531 1.09 -34.11 19.27
C ALA A 531 2.41 -33.56 18.71
N ASP A 532 2.68 -33.81 17.43
CA ASP A 532 3.78 -33.20 16.66
C ASP A 532 5.18 -33.46 17.24
N GLY A 533 5.38 -34.62 17.89
CA GLY A 533 6.68 -35.04 18.42
C GLY A 533 7.07 -34.42 19.77
N HIS A 534 6.19 -33.63 20.39
CA HIS A 534 6.42 -33.03 21.70
C HIS A 534 6.09 -33.97 22.85
N THR A 535 6.70 -33.74 24.02
CA THR A 535 6.34 -34.37 25.30
C THR A 535 5.62 -33.36 26.20
N LEU A 536 4.93 -33.86 27.23
CA LEU A 536 4.29 -32.99 28.24
C LEU A 536 5.30 -32.08 28.95
N GLU A 537 6.52 -32.59 29.19
CA GLU A 537 7.61 -31.82 29.78
C GLU A 537 8.04 -30.68 28.85
N THR A 538 8.29 -30.97 27.57
CA THR A 538 8.67 -29.92 26.60
C THR A 538 7.57 -28.90 26.36
N ARG A 539 6.28 -29.29 26.45
CA ARG A 539 5.14 -28.39 26.35
C ARG A 539 5.09 -27.41 27.52
N LEU A 540 5.31 -27.91 28.74
CA LEU A 540 5.36 -27.09 29.94
C LEU A 540 6.60 -26.17 29.95
N ASP A 541 7.76 -26.67 29.53
CA ASP A 541 8.97 -25.87 29.43
C ASP A 541 8.80 -24.73 28.41
N HIS A 542 8.22 -25.01 27.24
CA HIS A 542 7.92 -23.99 26.24
C HIS A 542 6.96 -22.90 26.77
N PHE A 543 5.94 -23.30 27.54
CA PHE A 543 5.04 -22.35 28.18
C PHE A 543 5.78 -21.39 29.13
N ILE A 544 6.71 -21.91 29.92
CA ILE A 544 7.53 -21.11 30.85
C ILE A 544 8.51 -20.21 30.09
N ASP A 545 9.10 -20.73 29.01
CA ASP A 545 9.97 -19.96 28.13
C ASP A 545 9.24 -18.75 27.53
N GLU A 546 8.04 -18.93 27.00
CA GLU A 546 7.23 -17.82 26.47
C GLU A 546 6.83 -16.83 27.56
N LEU A 547 6.50 -17.28 28.78
CA LEU A 547 6.27 -16.39 29.92
C LEU A 547 7.51 -15.53 30.25
N ALA A 548 8.70 -16.12 30.20
CA ALA A 548 9.95 -15.39 30.42
C ALA A 548 10.20 -14.37 29.30
N LEU A 549 9.97 -14.74 28.04
CA LEU A 549 10.10 -13.84 26.88
C LEU A 549 9.12 -12.67 26.95
N ILE A 550 7.88 -12.92 27.40
CA ILE A 550 6.89 -11.85 27.64
C ILE A 550 7.44 -10.82 28.64
N GLY A 551 8.13 -11.26 29.69
CA GLY A 551 8.74 -10.39 30.69
C GLY A 551 9.88 -9.50 30.16
N ARG A 552 10.46 -9.84 29.01
CA ARG A 552 11.66 -9.18 28.47
C ARG A 552 11.49 -8.58 27.07
N ALA A 553 10.28 -8.61 26.51
CA ALA A 553 10.00 -8.39 25.08
C ALA A 553 10.55 -7.09 24.46
N HIS A 554 10.83 -6.04 25.24
CA HIS A 554 11.40 -4.77 24.74
C HIS A 554 12.87 -4.57 25.16
N ASN A 555 13.57 -5.66 25.47
CA ASN A 555 15.02 -5.65 25.66
C ASN A 555 15.78 -5.92 24.35
N TRP A 556 15.07 -6.16 23.23
CA TRP A 556 15.62 -6.55 21.92
C TRP A 556 15.85 -5.39 20.94
N ASP A 557 15.79 -4.14 21.39
CA ASP A 557 15.92 -2.94 20.53
C ASP A 557 17.36 -2.70 19.98
N LYS A 558 18.31 -3.58 20.32
CA LYS A 558 19.71 -3.48 19.91
C LYS A 558 20.07 -4.63 18.97
N ILE A 559 20.80 -4.28 17.92
CA ILE A 559 21.25 -5.23 16.89
C ILE A 559 22.74 -5.51 17.11
N ARG A 560 23.13 -6.78 16.99
CA ARG A 560 24.53 -7.23 16.94
C ARG A 560 24.77 -8.07 15.70
N VAL A 561 26.01 -8.12 15.22
CA VAL A 561 26.42 -9.07 14.19
C VAL A 561 26.85 -10.36 14.86
N ASN A 562 26.16 -11.47 14.58
CA ASN A 562 26.51 -12.76 15.15
C ASN A 562 27.77 -13.36 14.51
N ALA A 563 28.27 -14.47 15.06
CA ALA A 563 29.48 -15.16 14.60
C ALA A 563 29.43 -15.63 13.12
N ARG A 564 28.26 -15.54 12.47
CA ARG A 564 28.02 -15.89 11.07
C ARG A 564 27.87 -14.67 10.16
N GLY A 565 28.11 -13.46 10.66
CA GLY A 565 28.02 -12.22 9.90
C GLY A 565 26.59 -11.72 9.66
N LYS A 566 25.59 -12.26 10.38
CA LYS A 566 24.19 -11.83 10.25
C LYS A 566 23.82 -10.90 11.41
N GLU A 567 23.15 -9.78 11.07
CA GLU A 567 22.52 -8.90 12.05
C GLU A 567 21.38 -9.64 12.77
N GLU A 568 21.44 -9.67 14.09
CA GLU A 568 20.39 -10.21 14.96
C GLU A 568 20.10 -9.25 16.12
N GLU A 569 18.82 -9.12 16.45
CA GLU A 569 18.38 -8.48 17.69
C GLU A 569 18.80 -9.36 18.87
N TYR A 570 19.25 -8.74 19.95
CA TYR A 570 19.65 -9.47 21.15
C TYR A 570 19.07 -8.82 22.39
N ASP A 571 18.79 -9.67 23.36
CA ASP A 571 18.39 -9.26 24.69
C ASP A 571 19.56 -8.57 25.39
N ASP A 572 19.42 -7.27 25.68
CA ASP A 572 20.48 -6.48 26.30
C ASP A 572 20.74 -6.77 27.79
N LEU A 573 19.98 -7.70 28.38
CA LEU A 573 20.14 -8.18 29.76
C LEU A 573 20.07 -7.05 30.80
N THR A 574 19.27 -6.02 30.51
CA THR A 574 18.91 -4.97 31.46
C THR A 574 17.63 -5.31 32.22
N GLY A 575 17.11 -4.36 33.02
CA GLY A 575 15.88 -4.51 33.80
C GLY A 575 14.72 -5.07 32.97
N ASP A 576 13.77 -5.73 33.64
CA ASP A 576 12.64 -6.34 32.95
C ASP A 576 11.84 -5.26 32.20
N ARG A 577 11.69 -5.42 30.87
CA ARG A 577 10.85 -4.55 30.00
C ARG A 577 9.75 -5.40 29.34
N PRO A 578 8.61 -5.60 30.03
CA PRO A 578 7.59 -6.55 29.60
C PRO A 578 6.87 -6.10 28.33
N SER A 579 6.37 -7.08 27.58
CA SER A 579 5.62 -6.89 26.34
C SER A 579 4.44 -5.93 26.49
N CYS A 580 4.10 -5.25 25.40
CA CYS A 580 2.84 -4.52 25.32
C CYS A 580 1.65 -5.50 25.35
N PHE A 581 0.46 -4.99 25.69
CA PHE A 581 -0.76 -5.78 25.90
C PHE A 581 -1.10 -6.76 24.76
N SER A 582 -0.88 -6.39 23.49
CA SER A 582 -1.14 -7.25 22.33
C SER A 582 -0.12 -8.38 22.20
N GLY A 583 1.16 -8.11 22.45
CA GLY A 583 2.22 -9.11 22.42
C GLY A 583 2.07 -10.18 23.51
N VAL A 584 1.50 -9.83 24.67
CA VAL A 584 1.21 -10.79 25.76
C VAL A 584 0.21 -11.85 25.29
N LYS A 585 -0.93 -11.46 24.70
CA LYS A 585 -1.94 -12.45 24.27
C LYS A 585 -1.44 -13.37 23.17
N ARG A 586 -0.72 -12.82 22.18
CA ARG A 586 -0.19 -13.60 21.06
C ARG A 586 0.82 -14.65 21.53
N ARG A 587 1.77 -14.25 22.38
CA ARG A 587 2.75 -15.19 22.95
C ARG A 587 2.09 -16.22 23.87
N LEU A 588 1.12 -15.82 24.69
CA LEU A 588 0.34 -16.78 25.50
C LEU A 588 -0.42 -17.79 24.64
N PHE A 589 -0.97 -17.38 23.50
CA PHE A 589 -1.63 -18.31 22.58
C PHE A 589 -0.65 -19.29 21.94
N GLN A 590 0.55 -18.82 21.59
CA GLN A 590 1.64 -19.64 21.03
C GLN A 590 2.37 -20.49 22.07
N SER A 591 2.14 -20.24 23.36
CA SER A 591 2.90 -20.85 24.46
C SER A 591 2.67 -22.34 24.65
N VAL A 592 1.57 -22.90 24.13
CA VAL A 592 1.20 -24.31 24.31
C VAL A 592 1.34 -25.10 23.01
N ILE A 593 2.54 -25.66 22.81
CA ILE A 593 2.87 -26.47 21.63
C ILE A 593 2.26 -27.88 21.68
N GLY A 594 1.94 -28.43 20.50
CA GLY A 594 1.46 -29.81 20.36
C GLY A 594 0.14 -30.10 21.09
N HIS A 595 -0.68 -29.08 21.39
CA HIS A 595 -1.99 -29.24 22.00
C HIS A 595 -3.09 -29.14 20.93
N PRO A 596 -3.90 -30.18 20.68
CA PRO A 596 -4.85 -30.25 19.56
C PRO A 596 -5.84 -29.08 19.47
N LEU A 597 -6.24 -28.49 20.60
CA LEU A 597 -7.16 -27.34 20.63
C LEU A 597 -6.49 -25.98 20.42
N ILE A 598 -5.16 -25.92 20.45
CA ILE A 598 -4.35 -24.68 20.45
C ILE A 598 -3.38 -24.65 19.25
N ASN A 599 -3.31 -25.71 18.44
CA ASN A 599 -2.37 -25.79 17.33
C ASN A 599 -2.65 -24.76 16.22
N ILE A 600 -1.63 -23.93 15.92
CA ILE A 600 -1.68 -22.82 14.96
C ILE A 600 -1.06 -23.29 13.66
N LEU A 601 -1.75 -23.09 12.53
CA LEU A 601 -1.16 -23.35 11.22
C LEU A 601 -0.06 -22.31 10.95
N THR A 602 1.18 -22.76 10.78
CA THR A 602 2.31 -21.89 10.41
C THR A 602 2.74 -22.13 8.97
N GLU A 603 3.52 -21.20 8.42
CA GLU A 603 4.15 -21.34 7.11
C GLU A 603 5.03 -22.61 7.04
N ASP A 604 5.83 -22.87 8.09
CA ASP A 604 6.70 -24.05 8.15
C ASP A 604 5.92 -25.36 8.06
N MET A 605 4.74 -25.43 8.70
CA MET A 605 3.87 -26.60 8.61
C MET A 605 3.34 -26.80 7.18
N ILE A 606 2.92 -25.72 6.50
CA ILE A 606 2.48 -25.81 5.10
C ILE A 606 3.64 -26.22 4.18
N LEU A 607 4.84 -25.69 4.40
CA LEU A 607 6.03 -26.09 3.64
C LEU A 607 6.39 -27.56 3.86
N GLU A 608 6.19 -28.09 5.08
CA GLU A 608 6.34 -29.51 5.37
C GLU A 608 5.27 -30.37 4.69
N GLU A 609 4.02 -29.92 4.65
CA GLU A 609 2.95 -30.60 3.89
C GLU A 609 3.26 -30.62 2.39
N ILE A 610 3.73 -29.51 1.82
CA ILE A 610 4.16 -29.41 0.41
C ILE A 610 5.32 -30.37 0.15
N ARG A 611 6.31 -30.42 1.06
CA ARG A 611 7.44 -31.35 0.98
C ARG A 611 6.96 -32.80 0.93
N ASN A 612 6.13 -33.20 1.89
CA ASN A 612 5.64 -34.58 1.99
C ASN A 612 4.82 -34.98 0.76
N PHE A 613 3.97 -34.08 0.26
CA PHE A 613 3.19 -34.28 -0.94
C PHE A 613 4.07 -34.44 -2.20
N ALA A 614 5.01 -33.53 -2.42
CA ALA A 614 5.89 -33.55 -3.58
C ALA A 614 6.87 -34.74 -3.54
N CYS A 615 7.44 -35.06 -2.38
CA CYS A 615 8.26 -36.26 -2.20
C CYS A 615 7.47 -37.53 -2.51
N GLY A 616 6.25 -37.65 -1.99
CA GLY A 616 5.38 -38.80 -2.28
C GLY A 616 5.07 -38.93 -3.77
N HIS A 617 4.85 -37.80 -4.46
CA HIS A 617 4.64 -37.78 -5.91
C HIS A 617 5.87 -38.26 -6.68
N PHE A 618 7.07 -37.75 -6.36
CA PHE A 618 8.31 -38.17 -7.03
C PHE A 618 8.63 -39.64 -6.77
N GLN A 619 8.44 -40.14 -5.53
CA GLN A 619 8.66 -41.55 -5.19
C GLN A 619 7.74 -42.50 -5.95
N ALA A 620 6.51 -42.08 -6.28
CA ALA A 620 5.59 -42.91 -7.06
C ALA A 620 6.03 -43.07 -8.52
N GLN A 621 6.81 -42.13 -9.06
CA GLN A 621 7.26 -42.12 -10.45
C GLN A 621 8.68 -42.66 -10.64
N ILE A 622 9.52 -42.58 -9.60
CA ILE A 622 10.90 -43.05 -9.62
C ILE A 622 10.96 -44.50 -9.11
N ASN A 623 11.39 -45.42 -9.97
CA ASN A 623 11.59 -46.83 -9.68
C ASN A 623 13.05 -47.24 -9.96
N LYS A 624 13.44 -48.46 -9.57
CA LYS A 624 14.83 -48.92 -9.70
C LYS A 624 15.37 -48.94 -11.14
N GLU A 625 14.49 -48.99 -12.14
CA GLU A 625 14.88 -49.09 -13.55
C GLU A 625 15.09 -47.70 -14.18
N ASN A 626 14.31 -46.70 -13.79
CA ASN A 626 14.39 -45.33 -14.34
C ASN A 626 15.20 -44.34 -13.48
N GLN A 627 15.52 -44.71 -12.24
CA GLN A 627 16.24 -43.86 -11.29
C GLN A 627 17.60 -43.40 -11.81
N ARG A 628 18.37 -44.29 -12.45
CA ARG A 628 19.69 -43.93 -13.02
C ARG A 628 19.53 -42.83 -14.08
N SER A 629 18.53 -42.94 -14.95
CA SER A 629 18.25 -41.95 -15.99
C SER A 629 17.80 -40.61 -15.41
N PHE A 630 17.01 -40.61 -14.33
CA PHE A 630 16.64 -39.37 -13.63
C PHE A 630 17.83 -38.72 -12.92
N LYS A 631 18.71 -39.53 -12.32
CA LYS A 631 19.94 -39.05 -11.72
C LYS A 631 20.87 -38.42 -12.77
N GLU A 632 21.12 -39.10 -13.88
CA GLU A 632 21.91 -38.57 -14.99
C GLU A 632 21.30 -37.28 -15.56
N ALA A 633 19.97 -37.21 -15.70
CA ALA A 633 19.29 -35.99 -16.16
C ALA A 633 19.37 -34.83 -15.16
N PHE A 634 19.37 -35.12 -13.85
CA PHE A 634 19.51 -34.13 -12.79
C PHE A 634 20.98 -33.67 -12.64
N ASP A 635 21.95 -34.58 -12.77
CA ASP A 635 23.39 -34.29 -12.79
C ASP A 635 23.75 -33.40 -14.00
N ASP A 636 23.18 -33.69 -15.18
CA ASP A 636 23.30 -32.86 -16.38
C ASP A 636 22.81 -31.42 -16.14
N TYR A 637 21.72 -31.25 -15.38
CA TYR A 637 21.24 -29.93 -14.97
C TYR A 637 22.24 -29.19 -14.07
N ILE A 638 22.79 -29.87 -13.05
CA ILE A 638 23.75 -29.28 -12.11
C ILE A 638 25.02 -28.82 -12.83
N ILE A 639 25.49 -29.60 -13.82
CA ILE A 639 26.76 -29.33 -14.51
C ILE A 639 26.58 -28.30 -15.64
N ASN A 640 25.54 -28.43 -16.46
CA ASN A 640 25.45 -27.72 -17.73
C ASN A 640 24.47 -26.53 -17.74
N THR A 641 23.72 -26.27 -16.65
CA THR A 641 22.78 -25.16 -16.32
C THR A 641 22.03 -24.39 -17.43
N HIS A 642 22.68 -24.04 -18.54
CA HIS A 642 22.13 -23.31 -19.69
C HIS A 642 21.98 -24.15 -20.97
N ASP A 643 22.52 -25.38 -21.06
CA ASP A 643 22.49 -26.18 -22.31
C ASP A 643 22.13 -27.67 -22.10
N LEU A 644 21.00 -27.93 -21.42
CA LEU A 644 20.51 -29.30 -21.20
C LEU A 644 20.05 -30.00 -22.49
N CYS A 645 20.43 -31.27 -22.62
CA CYS A 645 19.97 -32.15 -23.69
C CYS A 645 18.44 -32.29 -23.67
N ASN A 646 17.82 -32.32 -24.85
CA ASN A 646 16.37 -32.48 -25.00
C ASN A 646 15.82 -33.79 -24.39
N GLY A 647 16.66 -34.82 -24.23
CA GLY A 647 16.33 -36.05 -23.51
C GLY A 647 16.16 -35.83 -22.00
N SER A 648 17.14 -35.19 -21.36
CA SER A 648 17.13 -34.83 -19.94
C SER A 648 15.94 -33.92 -19.61
N LYS A 649 15.65 -32.94 -20.49
CA LYS A 649 14.49 -32.03 -20.34
C LYS A 649 13.16 -32.79 -20.31
N ARG A 650 12.96 -33.74 -21.22
CA ARG A 650 11.72 -34.55 -21.29
C ARG A 650 11.54 -35.45 -20.06
N LEU A 651 12.64 -36.02 -19.56
CA LEU A 651 12.61 -36.83 -18.34
C LEU A 651 12.23 -35.98 -17.13
N LEU A 652 12.91 -34.86 -16.87
CA LEU A 652 12.61 -34.02 -15.69
C LEU A 652 11.17 -33.45 -15.72
N VAL A 653 10.66 -33.08 -16.90
CA VAL A 653 9.27 -32.62 -17.07
C VAL A 653 8.25 -33.73 -16.79
N SER A 654 8.60 -35.01 -16.94
CA SER A 654 7.66 -36.10 -16.63
C SER A 654 7.30 -36.17 -15.15
N LEU A 655 8.17 -35.64 -14.26
CA LEU A 655 7.92 -35.55 -12.81
C LEU A 655 7.01 -34.37 -12.42
N ASN A 656 6.54 -33.57 -13.38
CA ASN A 656 5.66 -32.45 -13.06
C ASN A 656 4.35 -32.92 -12.47
N ILE A 657 3.91 -32.19 -11.43
CA ILE A 657 2.66 -32.46 -10.74
C ILE A 657 1.52 -31.88 -11.58
N ASP A 658 0.59 -32.75 -11.98
CA ASP A 658 -0.60 -32.35 -12.73
C ASP A 658 -1.57 -31.50 -11.87
N ASP A 659 -2.39 -30.69 -12.53
CA ASP A 659 -3.30 -29.77 -11.82
C ASP A 659 -4.35 -30.54 -11.01
N LYS A 660 -4.77 -31.73 -11.42
CA LYS A 660 -5.76 -32.53 -10.68
C LYS A 660 -5.22 -32.89 -9.29
N LYS A 661 -3.97 -33.34 -9.19
CA LYS A 661 -3.30 -33.66 -7.92
C LYS A 661 -3.06 -32.41 -7.07
N LYS A 662 -2.76 -31.26 -7.67
CA LYS A 662 -2.67 -29.98 -6.93
C LYS A 662 -4.00 -29.62 -6.25
N HIS A 663 -5.12 -29.73 -6.97
CA HIS A 663 -6.44 -29.45 -6.41
C HIS A 663 -6.86 -30.49 -5.34
N GLU A 664 -6.45 -31.76 -5.49
CA GLU A 664 -6.66 -32.77 -4.43
C GLU A 664 -5.85 -32.45 -3.16
N PHE A 665 -4.62 -31.95 -3.30
CA PHE A 665 -3.80 -31.50 -2.19
C PHE A 665 -4.35 -30.25 -1.50
N GLU A 666 -4.81 -29.24 -2.26
CA GLU A 666 -5.50 -28.08 -1.67
C GLU A 666 -6.73 -28.53 -0.87
N ARG A 667 -7.53 -29.48 -1.39
CA ARG A 667 -8.69 -30.03 -0.67
C ARG A 667 -8.29 -30.78 0.61
N TYR A 668 -7.18 -31.51 0.58
CA TYR A 668 -6.62 -32.15 1.77
C TYR A 668 -6.27 -31.12 2.85
N LEU A 669 -5.59 -30.02 2.48
CA LEU A 669 -5.24 -28.94 3.41
C LEU A 669 -6.49 -28.24 3.96
N SER A 670 -7.48 -27.96 3.11
CA SER A 670 -8.77 -27.41 3.54
C SER A 670 -9.48 -28.31 4.55
N ASN A 671 -9.46 -29.63 4.33
CA ASN A 671 -10.09 -30.59 5.26
C ASN A 671 -9.31 -30.74 6.57
N LYS A 672 -7.97 -30.68 6.53
CA LYS A 672 -7.11 -30.88 7.69
C LYS A 672 -7.05 -29.65 8.61
N TYR A 673 -6.94 -28.46 8.03
CA TYR A 673 -6.71 -27.21 8.77
C TYR A 673 -7.94 -26.30 8.84
N GLY A 674 -9.00 -26.60 8.06
CA GLY A 674 -10.25 -25.87 8.06
C GLY A 674 -10.06 -24.39 7.75
N ALA A 675 -10.72 -23.53 8.53
CA ALA A 675 -10.70 -22.08 8.39
C ALA A 675 -9.30 -21.44 8.42
N GLN A 676 -8.29 -22.06 9.05
CA GLN A 676 -6.92 -21.51 9.04
C GLN A 676 -6.28 -21.57 7.66
N TYR A 677 -6.66 -22.56 6.85
CA TYR A 677 -6.22 -22.63 5.47
C TYR A 677 -7.23 -21.92 4.58
N THR A 678 -8.53 -22.23 4.69
CA THR A 678 -9.57 -21.74 3.75
C THR A 678 -9.83 -20.23 3.80
N ASP A 679 -9.60 -19.58 4.95
CA ASP A 679 -9.90 -18.15 5.11
C ASP A 679 -8.61 -17.31 5.09
N ASP A 680 -7.42 -17.92 5.01
CA ASP A 680 -6.13 -17.23 4.95
C ASP A 680 -5.55 -17.26 3.53
N PHE A 681 -5.52 -16.10 2.88
CA PHE A 681 -5.04 -15.96 1.52
C PHE A 681 -3.52 -16.17 1.40
N THR A 682 -2.75 -15.97 2.47
CA THR A 682 -1.29 -16.13 2.46
C THR A 682 -0.89 -17.60 2.30
N PHE A 683 -1.55 -18.51 3.02
CA PHE A 683 -1.29 -19.95 2.91
C PHE A 683 -1.76 -20.53 1.57
N HIS A 684 -2.89 -20.07 1.02
CA HIS A 684 -3.29 -20.45 -0.34
C HIS A 684 -2.27 -20.02 -1.37
N ASN A 685 -1.79 -18.78 -1.27
CA ASN A 685 -0.78 -18.26 -2.19
C ASN A 685 0.54 -18.98 -2.03
N LEU A 686 0.95 -19.33 -0.82
CA LEU A 686 2.16 -20.11 -0.59
C LEU A 686 2.10 -21.47 -1.31
N VAL A 687 1.00 -22.21 -1.15
CA VAL A 687 0.80 -23.51 -1.81
C VAL A 687 0.76 -23.34 -3.34
N ARG A 688 -0.01 -22.36 -3.83
CA ARG A 688 -0.14 -22.09 -5.27
C ARG A 688 1.16 -21.64 -5.89
N ASN A 689 1.88 -20.71 -5.28
CA ASN A 689 3.15 -20.20 -5.78
C ASN A 689 4.19 -21.32 -5.86
N LYS A 690 4.32 -22.14 -4.81
CA LYS A 690 5.29 -23.25 -4.79
C LYS A 690 4.93 -24.36 -5.80
N LEU A 691 3.65 -24.62 -6.05
CA LEU A 691 3.21 -25.68 -6.97
C LEU A 691 2.89 -25.17 -8.40
N SER A 692 2.98 -23.86 -8.66
CA SER A 692 2.79 -23.29 -9.99
C SER A 692 4.04 -23.43 -10.87
N LEU A 693 3.83 -23.56 -12.17
CA LEU A 693 4.88 -23.50 -13.19
C LEU A 693 4.57 -22.31 -14.11
N SER A 694 5.59 -21.53 -14.50
CA SER A 694 5.39 -20.31 -15.28
C SER A 694 5.39 -20.61 -16.78
N SER A 695 4.27 -20.40 -17.45
CA SER A 695 4.16 -20.54 -18.92
C SER A 695 4.82 -19.41 -19.72
N GLU A 696 5.25 -18.33 -19.07
CA GLU A 696 5.73 -17.10 -19.72
C GLU A 696 7.26 -16.89 -19.62
N LYS A 697 7.96 -17.65 -18.75
CA LYS A 697 9.42 -17.56 -18.61
C LYS A 697 10.12 -18.50 -19.59
N THR A 698 11.08 -17.97 -20.34
CA THR A 698 11.92 -18.71 -21.30
C THR A 698 12.92 -19.68 -20.64
N ASP A 699 13.02 -19.67 -19.31
CA ASP A 699 13.91 -20.53 -18.53
C ASP A 699 13.27 -21.89 -18.20
N PHE A 700 14.00 -22.97 -18.50
CA PHE A 700 13.60 -24.35 -18.23
C PHE A 700 13.39 -24.61 -16.73
N PHE A 701 14.13 -23.92 -15.85
CA PHE A 701 13.99 -24.06 -14.40
C PHE A 701 12.56 -23.80 -13.92
N SER A 702 11.92 -22.74 -14.44
CA SER A 702 10.56 -22.33 -14.02
C SER A 702 9.44 -23.23 -14.55
N ASN A 703 9.79 -24.21 -15.41
CA ASN A 703 8.86 -25.13 -16.08
C ASN A 703 8.94 -26.57 -15.54
N CYS A 704 9.73 -26.82 -14.49
CA CYS A 704 9.98 -28.16 -13.98
C CYS A 704 9.92 -28.24 -12.45
N HIS A 705 8.94 -28.97 -11.90
CA HIS A 705 8.77 -29.17 -10.46
C HIS A 705 9.95 -29.87 -9.80
N ALA A 706 10.62 -30.77 -10.52
CA ALA A 706 11.83 -31.44 -10.02
C ALA A 706 12.92 -30.42 -9.65
N LEU A 707 12.98 -29.28 -10.36
CA LEU A 707 13.97 -28.23 -10.13
C LEU A 707 13.46 -27.15 -9.16
N THR A 708 12.22 -26.68 -9.34
CA THR A 708 11.65 -25.62 -8.48
C THR A 708 11.41 -26.08 -7.04
N LEU A 709 11.17 -27.38 -6.83
CA LEU A 709 10.93 -27.96 -5.51
C LEU A 709 12.16 -28.66 -4.92
N ASP A 710 13.32 -28.65 -5.57
CA ASP A 710 14.51 -29.38 -5.08
C ASP A 710 14.95 -28.91 -3.68
N GLY A 711 14.99 -27.59 -3.45
CA GLY A 711 15.33 -27.02 -2.14
C GLY A 711 14.34 -27.38 -1.01
N ILE A 712 13.16 -27.91 -1.35
CA ILE A 712 12.13 -28.33 -0.40
C ILE A 712 12.10 -29.86 -0.27
N THR A 713 12.19 -30.58 -1.38
CA THR A 713 12.01 -32.04 -1.45
C THR A 713 13.29 -32.82 -1.21
N GLY A 714 14.47 -32.23 -1.46
CA GLY A 714 15.73 -32.96 -1.41
C GLY A 714 15.80 -34.06 -2.46
N LEU A 715 15.25 -33.82 -3.67
CA LEU A 715 15.14 -34.80 -4.74
C LEU A 715 16.50 -35.42 -5.10
N TYR A 716 17.57 -34.63 -5.09
CA TYR A 716 18.93 -35.12 -5.30
C TYR A 716 19.34 -36.20 -4.28
N GLN A 717 18.96 -36.06 -3.00
CA GLN A 717 19.23 -37.07 -1.98
C GLN A 717 18.39 -38.32 -2.20
N MET A 718 17.14 -38.17 -2.66
CA MET A 718 16.27 -39.29 -3.01
C MET A 718 16.81 -40.12 -4.18
N LEU A 719 17.41 -39.47 -5.18
CA LEU A 719 18.05 -40.12 -6.31
C LEU A 719 19.36 -40.86 -5.91
N ASN A 720 19.99 -40.46 -4.80
CA ASN A 720 21.22 -41.08 -4.29
C ASN A 720 20.98 -42.19 -3.23
N ASN A 721 19.98 -42.05 -2.36
CA ASN A 721 19.83 -42.89 -1.15
C ASN A 721 19.19 -44.28 -1.36
N LEU A 722 18.95 -44.73 -2.61
CA LEU A 722 18.43 -46.07 -2.88
C LEU A 722 19.52 -47.12 -3.21
N GLU A 723 20.79 -46.71 -3.34
CA GLU A 723 21.94 -47.65 -3.41
C GLU A 723 22.42 -48.12 -2.02
N GLU A 724 22.10 -47.39 -0.94
CA GLU A 724 22.62 -47.65 0.42
C GLU A 724 21.65 -48.40 1.36
N LYS A 725 20.68 -49.16 0.85
CA LYS A 725 19.86 -50.05 1.71
C LYS A 725 20.58 -51.34 2.16
N ASN A 726 21.89 -51.45 1.93
CA ASN A 726 22.74 -52.54 2.42
C ASN A 726 23.87 -52.01 3.31
N GLN A 727 23.57 -51.37 4.44
CA GLN A 727 24.31 -51.50 5.71
C GLN A 727 23.71 -50.64 6.83
N GLY A 728 23.21 -51.30 7.88
CA GLY A 728 23.27 -50.82 9.27
C GLY A 728 22.32 -49.71 9.73
N LEU A 729 21.29 -50.10 10.51
CA LEU A 729 20.58 -49.23 11.44
C LEU A 729 21.55 -48.54 12.42
N VAL A 730 21.67 -47.20 12.41
CA VAL A 730 21.95 -46.38 13.62
C VAL A 730 21.35 -44.96 13.50
N LYS A 731 20.37 -44.71 14.38
CA LYS A 731 19.90 -43.47 15.04
C LYS A 731 19.79 -42.15 14.29
N ALA A 732 18.54 -41.65 14.26
CA ALA A 732 18.18 -40.25 14.19
C ALA A 732 18.70 -39.45 15.39
N SER A 733 19.50 -38.41 15.12
CA SER A 733 19.59 -37.12 15.82
C SER A 733 20.88 -36.42 15.37
N GLN A 734 20.79 -35.14 15.02
CA GLN A 734 21.85 -34.22 14.56
C GLN A 734 22.19 -34.23 13.06
N VAL A 735 21.53 -33.34 12.31
CA VAL A 735 22.12 -32.58 11.19
C VAL A 735 21.32 -31.26 11.13
N GLY A 736 21.79 -30.06 11.49
CA GLY A 736 23.16 -29.56 11.53
C GLY A 736 23.58 -29.03 10.16
N PHE A 737 22.90 -27.97 9.67
CA PHE A 737 23.27 -27.32 8.41
C PHE A 737 24.67 -26.67 8.52
N PHE A 738 25.57 -27.15 7.66
CA PHE A 738 26.92 -26.69 7.30
C PHE A 738 28.07 -26.86 8.33
N LYS A 739 28.87 -27.91 8.10
CA LYS A 739 30.30 -27.97 8.45
C LYS A 739 31.12 -27.22 7.40
N SER A 740 32.00 -26.34 7.86
CA SER A 740 33.06 -25.70 7.08
C SER A 740 34.07 -26.73 6.58
N GLN A 741 34.45 -26.64 5.30
CA GLN A 741 35.63 -27.31 4.79
C GLN A 741 36.85 -26.38 4.88
N GLN A 742 37.90 -26.95 5.45
CA GLN A 742 39.25 -26.45 5.56
C GLN A 742 39.86 -26.17 4.18
N ALA A 743 40.49 -25.02 4.01
CA ALA A 743 41.47 -24.78 2.95
C ALA A 743 42.88 -24.78 3.58
N ASN A 744 43.73 -25.72 3.15
CA ASN A 744 45.15 -25.78 3.51
C ASN A 744 45.98 -25.94 2.23
N GLY A 745 46.79 -24.92 1.93
CA GLY A 745 48.10 -24.94 1.23
C GLY A 745 48.13 -25.45 -0.22
N ILE A 746 49.09 -25.09 -1.10
CA ILE A 746 50.48 -24.62 -0.96
C ILE A 746 50.93 -24.08 -2.38
N PRO A 747 52.20 -23.70 -2.66
CA PRO A 747 52.97 -22.46 -2.40
C PRO A 747 53.36 -21.68 -3.69
N ILE A 748 53.81 -20.42 -3.58
CA ILE A 748 55.04 -19.91 -4.27
C ILE A 748 55.77 -18.89 -3.36
N PHE A 749 57.10 -18.98 -3.40
CA PHE A 749 58.17 -18.46 -2.56
C PHE A 749 58.64 -17.00 -2.88
N VAL A 750 59.18 -16.33 -1.84
CA VAL A 750 60.39 -15.44 -1.80
C VAL A 750 60.26 -13.90 -1.83
N ALA A 751 60.87 -13.33 -0.77
CA ALA A 751 61.56 -12.03 -0.58
C ALA A 751 60.70 -10.76 -0.46
N ALA A 752 60.54 -10.16 0.73
CA ALA A 752 61.53 -9.42 1.54
C ALA A 752 61.90 -8.03 0.98
N ARG A 753 61.36 -6.98 1.62
CA ARG A 753 62.00 -5.71 2.06
C ARG A 753 60.90 -4.69 2.36
N GLU A 754 60.70 -4.37 3.64
CA GLU A 754 61.22 -3.15 4.31
C GLU A 754 60.50 -1.84 3.93
N ARG A 755 59.86 -1.26 4.97
CA ARG A 755 59.85 0.17 5.33
C ARG A 755 59.22 1.19 4.37
N ASN A 756 58.10 1.78 4.80
CA ASN A 756 58.03 3.16 5.32
C ASN A 756 56.63 3.77 5.11
N VAL A 757 56.00 4.14 6.24
CA VAL A 757 55.13 5.32 6.44
C VAL A 757 56.04 6.58 6.29
N PRO A 758 55.60 7.84 6.00
CA PRO A 758 54.26 8.43 6.05
C PRO A 758 53.84 9.33 4.86
N SER A 759 52.53 9.60 4.76
CA SER A 759 51.91 10.90 5.12
C SER A 759 50.40 10.76 5.15
#